data_AF-A0A1W1YYK8-F1
#
_entry.id   AF-A0A1W1YYK8-F1
#
_cell.length_a   1.000
_cell.length_b   1.000
_cell.length_c   1.000
_cell.angle_alpha   90.00
_cell.angle_beta   90.00
_cell.angle_gamma   90.00
#
_symmetry.space_group_name_H-M   'P 1'
#
loop_
_entity.id
_entity.type
_entity.pdbx_description
1 polymer ?
#
loop_
_entity_poly.entity_id
_entity_poly.type
_entity_poly.pdbx_seq_one_letter_code
_entity_poly.pdbx_strand_id
1 'polypeptide(L)'
;MALALLALLFAVAALTERGSLRWRYRPRLRHGAYTLALGVYCSSWTFYGAVGSAASEGWNYLPIYVAPALFLLLAPGFLARLAEEVQRERASTISDFIAARFRHDPGVARIITVIALCGTVPYIALQLRSIGSAIAAFSGEDVAIPAMAAGAFVLGVFAILFGARRYEIAGRSEGLVFAIALESLIKLISLTLVGAVAVAVIWRAEAGALASATRTIARQFAPDHVTLETGVIGLISAFAVIVLPRQFYMGLAEAHSVRDLPRARKGLAFYVLAMAGLVVPIALAGLLALPAGASPDRFVLLLPASAGYDAVAVLALLGGLSAGAAMVIVDATALAIMVSNDLIFPAVLRSGTDVRGEQGPSGSLGRQMLLVRRGAILGVVLLALFWALMIDPARSLASIGLVAFAAMVQFVPHLIMAVNAPGHDPAAARASLLTGFWLWLYTLALPPILPREVLWALQGTPFDPLRLLGIGQATPLVHGVAWSLSANLAVLALWRARQGGTSSLPRLLAGGRSAGNIGDLAALTARFVGEARAVEAFPDERHALPVDRGAARRAQDLIAEVVGTSSARALIASALAGGRMSMDDVTRLLDEGGQSLSFSRQLLAATFENLQSGVSVIDSDLRLVAWNTRYVDLFGYPPGLVRVGVPIADLIRFNVIRGTFAGPVQVEVDKRLNHLRARRSYSSERRHGDGRVIKSVGGPMPGGGYLTSFTDITEEALVRAELNRTLDQLEQRVEARTQELNDANQRLAATTREKTRFLAAASHDLLQPLHAARLFTSALDRRLEGDARALAGRIDRSIVSAEALLRALLDISRLDAGGIQPSPEAVPLAPLIDEVVETLRPLAEEKGLHLRTGPLSGTVMTDAGLLRSVLQNLVTNAVRYTPDGGVVVGVRRRGANLRIDVIDSGVGIAPDRQREIFGEFTRIGAVEAEGLGLGLAIVERIVRLLGAQVTLASREGRGSRFSISLPALEHALPAVAVRTEVARAADHNVARVLRVLVADNEPDIVEAAVALVEALGHRAMGAATAAQALALASDADVLLADYHLGEGEDGLRLIDQARARHPALAVGMISAESGPALRNRLRMRRVPLFVKPADPAALAAFLGAIARGSGDQVEPE
;
A
#
# COMPACT_ATOMS: atom_id res chain seq x y z
N MET A 1 -41.40 18.25 -19.79
CA MET A 1 -41.32 17.26 -18.69
C MET A 1 -39.94 16.62 -18.56
N ALA A 2 -39.37 15.97 -19.59
CA ALA A 2 -38.07 15.29 -19.50
C ALA A 2 -36.92 16.17 -18.94
N LEU A 3 -36.79 17.43 -19.39
CA LEU A 3 -35.81 18.38 -18.83
C LEU A 3 -36.03 18.67 -17.33
N ALA A 4 -37.27 18.71 -16.86
CA ALA A 4 -37.60 18.90 -15.45
C ALA A 4 -37.25 17.66 -14.61
N LEU A 5 -37.39 16.45 -15.18
CA LEU A 5 -36.89 15.22 -14.55
C LEU A 5 -35.36 15.22 -14.44
N LEU A 6 -34.64 15.57 -15.50
CA LEU A 6 -33.17 15.70 -15.44
C LEU A 6 -32.75 16.75 -14.41
N ALA A 7 -33.42 17.91 -14.38
CA ALA A 7 -33.19 18.96 -13.39
C ALA A 7 -33.48 18.47 -11.94
N LEU A 8 -34.51 17.64 -11.74
CA LEU A 8 -34.80 17.00 -10.44
C LEU A 8 -33.68 16.05 -10.00
N LEU A 9 -33.20 15.18 -10.91
CA LEU A 9 -32.07 14.28 -10.62
C LEU A 9 -30.81 15.07 -10.23
N PHE A 10 -30.52 16.16 -10.94
CA PHE A 10 -29.41 17.07 -10.59
C PHE A 10 -29.64 17.83 -9.29
N ALA A 11 -30.86 18.30 -9.01
CA ALA A 11 -31.19 18.95 -7.74
C ALA A 11 -30.99 18.01 -6.55
N VAL A 12 -31.44 16.74 -6.67
CA VAL A 12 -31.20 15.69 -5.66
C VAL A 12 -29.70 15.50 -5.42
N ALA A 13 -28.90 15.32 -6.48
CA ALA A 13 -27.46 15.16 -6.35
C ALA A 13 -26.79 16.37 -5.67
N ALA A 14 -27.10 17.59 -6.12
CA ALA A 14 -26.52 18.82 -5.58
C ALA A 14 -26.91 19.07 -4.11
N LEU A 15 -28.13 18.69 -3.70
CA LEU A 15 -28.56 18.71 -2.30
C LEU A 15 -27.84 17.63 -1.47
N THR A 16 -27.61 16.46 -2.04
CA THR A 16 -26.89 15.36 -1.37
C THR A 16 -25.43 15.71 -1.14
N GLU A 17 -24.75 16.30 -2.13
CA GLU A 17 -23.37 16.81 -2.01
C GLU A 17 -23.24 17.86 -0.91
N ARG A 18 -24.11 18.88 -0.91
CA ARG A 18 -24.17 19.92 0.14
C ARG A 18 -24.45 19.34 1.54
N GLY A 19 -25.19 18.24 1.63
CA GLY A 19 -25.58 17.58 2.87
C GLY A 19 -24.72 16.39 3.29
N SER A 20 -23.62 16.08 2.60
CA SER A 20 -22.85 14.82 2.73
C SER A 20 -22.49 14.43 4.18
N LEU A 21 -22.12 15.40 5.02
CA LEU A 21 -21.85 15.20 6.45
C LEU A 21 -23.05 14.63 7.24
N ARG A 22 -24.29 14.96 6.87
CA ARG A 22 -25.51 14.46 7.54
C ARG A 22 -25.85 13.03 7.12
N TRP A 23 -25.56 12.64 5.88
CA TRP A 23 -25.85 11.29 5.38
C TRP A 23 -24.94 10.22 5.98
N ARG A 24 -23.76 10.61 6.48
CA ARG A 24 -22.85 9.77 7.29
C ARG A 24 -23.53 9.15 8.52
N TYR A 25 -24.60 9.77 9.02
CA TYR A 25 -25.42 9.29 10.14
C TYR A 25 -26.64 8.42 9.75
N ARG A 26 -26.87 8.15 8.45
CA ARG A 26 -28.01 7.33 7.96
C ARG A 26 -27.57 6.15 7.07
N PRO A 27 -26.78 5.19 7.59
CA PRO A 27 -26.17 4.11 6.79
C PRO A 27 -27.17 3.21 6.06
N ARG A 28 -28.37 2.98 6.62
CA ARG A 28 -29.43 2.17 5.97
C ARG A 28 -29.96 2.82 4.69
N LEU A 29 -30.17 4.14 4.70
CA LEU A 29 -30.71 4.86 3.55
C LEU A 29 -29.70 4.88 2.40
N ARG A 30 -28.43 5.22 2.69
CA ARG A 30 -27.34 5.16 1.71
C ARG A 30 -27.19 3.75 1.12
N HIS A 31 -27.30 2.70 1.93
CA HIS A 31 -27.23 1.32 1.42
C HIS A 31 -28.38 0.99 0.45
N GLY A 32 -29.61 1.42 0.76
CA GLY A 32 -30.75 1.29 -0.15
C GLY A 32 -30.55 2.07 -1.45
N ALA A 33 -30.10 3.32 -1.36
CA ALA A 33 -29.79 4.16 -2.52
C ALA A 33 -28.71 3.53 -3.40
N TYR A 34 -27.57 3.13 -2.84
CA TYR A 34 -26.51 2.43 -3.55
C TYR A 34 -27.01 1.16 -4.24
N THR A 35 -27.85 0.36 -3.56
CA THR A 35 -28.43 -0.86 -4.14
C THR A 35 -29.33 -0.58 -5.35
N LEU A 36 -30.18 0.46 -5.27
CA LEU A 36 -31.00 0.92 -6.40
C LEU A 36 -30.14 1.51 -7.52
N ALA A 37 -29.07 2.22 -7.19
CA ALA A 37 -28.20 2.88 -8.15
C ALA A 37 -27.37 1.89 -9.01
N LEU A 38 -27.10 0.68 -8.50
CA LEU A 38 -26.60 -0.42 -9.33
C LEU A 38 -27.60 -0.83 -10.45
N GLY A 39 -28.88 -0.48 -10.29
CA GLY A 39 -29.93 -0.59 -11.31
C GLY A 39 -29.67 0.19 -12.61
N VAL A 40 -28.60 1.00 -12.67
CA VAL A 40 -28.03 1.52 -13.94
C VAL A 40 -27.48 0.42 -14.87
N TYR A 41 -27.43 -0.84 -14.41
CA TYR A 41 -27.30 -1.99 -15.30
C TYR A 41 -28.44 -2.00 -16.33
N CYS A 42 -29.66 -1.79 -15.86
CA CYS A 42 -30.88 -1.74 -16.65
C CYS A 42 -31.05 -0.37 -17.32
N SER A 43 -30.69 -0.32 -18.60
CA SER A 43 -30.77 0.82 -19.52
C SER A 43 -32.12 0.90 -20.25
N SER A 44 -32.29 1.87 -21.17
CA SER A 44 -33.52 1.96 -21.97
C SER A 44 -33.71 0.73 -22.88
N TRP A 45 -32.63 0.01 -23.22
CA TRP A 45 -32.72 -1.25 -23.93
C TRP A 45 -33.42 -2.34 -23.11
N THR A 46 -33.06 -2.52 -21.82
CA THR A 46 -33.81 -3.45 -20.95
C THR A 46 -35.24 -2.96 -20.70
N PHE A 47 -35.47 -1.65 -20.69
CA PHE A 47 -36.80 -1.09 -20.45
C PHE A 47 -37.74 -1.28 -21.65
N TYR A 48 -37.28 -1.02 -22.88
CA TYR A 48 -38.07 -1.09 -24.11
C TYR A 48 -37.81 -2.38 -24.91
N GLY A 49 -36.57 -2.60 -25.32
CA GLY A 49 -36.17 -3.68 -26.22
C GLY A 49 -36.30 -5.09 -25.65
N ALA A 50 -36.32 -5.27 -24.33
CA ALA A 50 -36.58 -6.58 -23.73
C ALA A 50 -38.00 -7.09 -24.02
N VAL A 51 -39.00 -6.19 -24.07
CA VAL A 51 -40.37 -6.52 -24.48
C VAL A 51 -40.42 -6.88 -25.97
N GLY A 52 -39.62 -6.18 -26.78
CA GLY A 52 -39.40 -6.52 -28.18
C GLY A 52 -38.85 -7.94 -28.35
N SER A 53 -37.68 -8.22 -27.78
CA SER A 53 -37.07 -9.57 -27.83
C SER A 53 -37.97 -10.66 -27.25
N ALA A 54 -38.77 -10.40 -26.21
CA ALA A 54 -39.72 -11.38 -25.71
C ALA A 54 -40.86 -11.70 -26.71
N ALA A 55 -41.28 -10.70 -27.50
CA ALA A 55 -42.32 -10.88 -28.53
C ALA A 55 -41.78 -11.46 -29.85
N SER A 56 -40.53 -11.18 -30.22
CA SER A 56 -39.93 -11.59 -31.51
C SER A 56 -38.95 -12.76 -31.45
N GLU A 57 -38.21 -12.92 -30.34
CA GLU A 57 -37.11 -13.89 -30.18
C GLU A 57 -37.35 -14.89 -29.03
N GLY A 58 -38.43 -14.71 -28.24
CA GLY A 58 -38.81 -15.61 -27.16
C GLY A 58 -37.72 -15.76 -26.10
N TRP A 59 -37.22 -16.99 -25.91
CA TRP A 59 -36.29 -17.33 -24.83
C TRP A 59 -35.02 -16.45 -24.75
N ASN A 60 -34.55 -15.87 -25.85
CA ASN A 60 -33.35 -15.03 -25.87
C ASN A 60 -33.44 -13.77 -24.98
N TYR A 61 -34.64 -13.29 -24.62
CA TYR A 61 -34.77 -12.15 -23.70
C TYR A 61 -34.37 -12.50 -22.25
N LEU A 62 -34.62 -13.73 -21.82
CA LEU A 62 -34.60 -14.10 -20.39
C LEU A 62 -33.18 -14.17 -19.77
N PRO A 63 -32.14 -14.70 -20.45
CA PRO A 63 -30.78 -14.75 -19.92
C PRO A 63 -30.18 -13.37 -19.63
N ILE A 64 -30.66 -12.31 -20.32
CA ILE A 64 -30.26 -10.90 -20.09
C ILE A 64 -30.52 -10.48 -18.64
N TYR A 65 -31.52 -11.07 -17.99
CA TYR A 65 -31.90 -10.79 -16.60
C TYR A 65 -31.47 -11.91 -15.64
N VAL A 66 -31.75 -13.16 -16.01
CA VAL A 66 -31.57 -14.31 -15.10
C VAL A 66 -30.09 -14.62 -14.89
N ALA A 67 -29.24 -14.53 -15.92
CA ALA A 67 -27.83 -14.86 -15.78
C ALA A 67 -27.06 -13.86 -14.88
N PRO A 68 -27.24 -12.52 -14.98
CA PRO A 68 -26.75 -11.57 -13.97
C PRO A 68 -27.26 -11.87 -12.56
N ALA A 69 -28.56 -12.13 -12.41
CA ALA A 69 -29.17 -12.37 -11.10
C ALA A 69 -28.61 -13.64 -10.44
N LEU A 70 -28.49 -14.74 -11.20
CA LEU A 70 -27.86 -15.98 -10.74
C LEU A 70 -26.39 -15.75 -10.37
N PHE A 71 -25.62 -15.06 -11.19
CA PHE A 71 -24.21 -14.76 -10.90
C PHE A 71 -24.06 -13.93 -9.61
N LEU A 72 -24.88 -12.89 -9.43
CA LEU A 72 -24.92 -12.08 -8.20
C LEU A 72 -25.27 -12.89 -6.93
N LEU A 73 -26.11 -13.91 -7.06
CA LEU A 73 -26.53 -14.76 -5.94
C LEU A 73 -25.53 -15.89 -5.65
N LEU A 74 -24.98 -16.52 -6.69
CA LEU A 74 -24.17 -17.74 -6.63
C LEU A 74 -22.64 -17.47 -6.51
N ALA A 75 -22.15 -16.28 -6.85
CA ALA A 75 -20.72 -15.94 -6.77
C ALA A 75 -20.31 -14.99 -5.62
N PRO A 76 -20.85 -15.09 -4.38
CA PRO A 76 -20.61 -14.08 -3.34
C PRO A 76 -19.16 -14.01 -2.88
N GLY A 77 -18.42 -15.13 -2.92
CA GLY A 77 -17.00 -15.16 -2.58
C GLY A 77 -16.13 -14.43 -3.61
N PHE A 78 -16.46 -14.54 -4.91
CA PHE A 78 -15.79 -13.79 -5.96
C PHE A 78 -16.08 -12.28 -5.83
N LEU A 79 -17.34 -11.89 -5.63
CA LEU A 79 -17.74 -10.49 -5.42
C LEU A 79 -17.03 -9.85 -4.22
N ALA A 80 -16.93 -10.57 -3.10
CA ALA A 80 -16.23 -10.09 -1.91
C ALA A 80 -14.72 -9.90 -2.18
N ARG A 81 -14.05 -10.90 -2.78
CA ARG A 81 -12.63 -10.78 -3.15
C ARG A 81 -12.38 -9.65 -4.14
N LEU A 82 -13.20 -9.51 -5.18
CA LEU A 82 -13.09 -8.39 -6.13
C LEU A 82 -13.19 -7.04 -5.43
N ALA A 83 -14.17 -6.84 -4.54
CA ALA A 83 -14.32 -5.61 -3.78
C ALA A 83 -13.15 -5.35 -2.81
N GLU A 84 -12.57 -6.40 -2.22
CA GLU A 84 -11.35 -6.29 -1.40
C GLU A 84 -10.15 -5.85 -2.23
N GLU A 85 -9.83 -6.56 -3.32
CA GLU A 85 -8.64 -6.27 -4.12
C GLU A 85 -8.73 -4.90 -4.82
N VAL A 86 -9.91 -4.50 -5.33
CA VAL A 86 -10.11 -3.17 -5.91
C VAL A 86 -9.90 -2.06 -4.87
N GLN A 87 -10.38 -2.25 -3.63
CA GLN A 87 -10.15 -1.28 -2.55
C GLN A 87 -8.69 -1.27 -2.06
N ARG A 88 -7.98 -2.41 -2.09
CA ARG A 88 -6.55 -2.51 -1.75
C ARG A 88 -5.66 -1.79 -2.78
N GLU A 89 -5.92 -1.99 -4.08
CA GLU A 89 -5.19 -1.31 -5.17
C GLU A 89 -5.67 0.14 -5.39
N ARG A 90 -6.76 0.55 -4.73
CA ARG A 90 -7.46 1.84 -4.90
C ARG A 90 -7.79 2.16 -6.36
N ALA A 91 -8.18 1.16 -7.13
CA ALA A 91 -8.43 1.33 -8.56
C ALA A 91 -9.74 2.09 -8.83
N SER A 92 -9.66 3.17 -9.59
CA SER A 92 -10.79 3.98 -10.07
C SER A 92 -11.56 3.33 -11.23
N THR A 93 -10.88 2.52 -12.03
CA THR A 93 -11.41 1.94 -13.27
C THR A 93 -11.05 0.45 -13.40
N ILE A 94 -11.71 -0.25 -14.32
CA ILE A 94 -11.38 -1.64 -14.64
C ILE A 94 -10.00 -1.76 -15.32
N SER A 95 -9.59 -0.76 -16.10
CA SER A 95 -8.25 -0.69 -16.71
C SER A 95 -7.15 -0.56 -15.65
N ASP A 96 -7.31 0.36 -14.69
CA ASP A 96 -6.41 0.53 -13.55
C ASP A 96 -6.29 -0.78 -12.74
N PHE A 97 -7.43 -1.40 -12.39
CA PHE A 97 -7.43 -2.61 -11.56
C PHE A 97 -6.71 -3.79 -12.23
N ILE A 98 -7.01 -4.05 -13.51
CA ILE A 98 -6.37 -5.16 -14.23
C ILE A 98 -4.89 -4.82 -14.45
N ALA A 99 -4.55 -3.61 -14.92
CA ALA A 99 -3.15 -3.23 -15.17
C ALA A 99 -2.29 -3.33 -13.90
N ALA A 100 -2.78 -2.90 -12.74
CA ALA A 100 -2.08 -3.03 -11.46
C ALA A 100 -1.66 -4.49 -11.17
N ARG A 101 -2.56 -5.45 -11.42
CA ARG A 101 -2.31 -6.88 -11.16
C ARG A 101 -1.42 -7.53 -12.22
N PHE A 102 -1.34 -6.95 -13.42
CA PHE A 102 -0.40 -7.31 -14.49
C PHE A 102 0.85 -6.39 -14.49
N ARG A 103 1.56 -6.36 -13.36
CA ARG A 103 2.82 -5.61 -13.13
C ARG A 103 2.73 -4.09 -13.38
N HIS A 104 1.55 -3.48 -13.26
CA HIS A 104 1.30 -2.04 -13.49
C HIS A 104 1.65 -1.59 -14.92
N ASP A 105 1.50 -2.48 -15.90
CA ASP A 105 1.82 -2.18 -17.30
C ASP A 105 0.81 -1.20 -17.93
N PRO A 106 1.26 -0.02 -18.40
CA PRO A 106 0.36 0.96 -19.01
C PRO A 106 -0.13 0.55 -20.40
N GLY A 107 0.48 -0.46 -21.04
CA GLY A 107 -0.02 -1.02 -22.30
C GLY A 107 -1.31 -1.82 -22.10
N VAL A 108 -1.37 -2.62 -21.03
CA VAL A 108 -2.59 -3.36 -20.63
C VAL A 108 -3.75 -2.38 -20.38
N ALA A 109 -3.52 -1.32 -19.61
CA ALA A 109 -4.54 -0.31 -19.31
C ALA A 109 -5.11 0.33 -20.60
N ARG A 110 -4.23 0.77 -21.51
CA ARG A 110 -4.62 1.37 -22.80
C ARG A 110 -5.45 0.45 -23.67
N ILE A 111 -5.08 -0.83 -23.78
CA ILE A 111 -5.82 -1.80 -24.60
C ILE A 111 -7.22 -2.01 -24.03
N ILE A 112 -7.36 -2.18 -22.71
CA ILE A 112 -8.66 -2.28 -22.04
C ILE A 112 -9.51 -1.03 -22.31
N THR A 113 -8.91 0.16 -22.25
CA THR A 113 -9.60 1.43 -22.50
C THR A 113 -10.02 1.62 -23.96
N VAL A 114 -9.23 1.16 -24.94
CA VAL A 114 -9.64 1.14 -26.35
C VAL A 114 -10.78 0.15 -26.58
N ILE A 115 -10.71 -1.06 -26.03
CA ILE A 115 -11.81 -2.05 -26.12
C ILE A 115 -13.09 -1.49 -25.46
N ALA A 116 -12.95 -0.85 -24.31
CA ALA A 116 -14.05 -0.22 -23.57
C ALA A 116 -14.72 0.90 -24.39
N LEU A 117 -13.95 1.74 -25.08
CA LEU A 117 -14.48 2.73 -26.02
C LEU A 117 -15.22 2.05 -27.17
N CYS A 118 -14.57 1.11 -27.88
CA CYS A 118 -15.12 0.47 -29.07
C CYS A 118 -16.43 -0.29 -28.81
N GLY A 119 -16.62 -0.89 -27.63
CA GLY A 119 -17.89 -1.51 -27.28
C GLY A 119 -18.93 -0.54 -26.68
N THR A 120 -18.51 0.39 -25.82
CA THR A 120 -19.47 1.24 -25.09
C THR A 120 -20.00 2.41 -25.91
N VAL A 121 -19.22 2.98 -26.84
CA VAL A 121 -19.67 4.09 -27.71
C VAL A 121 -20.87 3.69 -28.59
N PRO A 122 -20.85 2.54 -29.32
CA PRO A 122 -22.04 2.02 -30.00
C PRO A 122 -23.24 1.79 -29.09
N TYR A 123 -22.99 1.47 -27.81
CA TYR A 123 -24.06 1.24 -26.84
C TYR A 123 -24.67 2.53 -26.29
N ILE A 124 -23.89 3.61 -26.14
CA ILE A 124 -24.38 4.97 -25.87
C ILE A 124 -25.17 5.48 -27.09
N ALA A 125 -24.68 5.23 -28.31
CA ALA A 125 -25.37 5.58 -29.56
C ALA A 125 -26.80 4.98 -29.61
N LEU A 126 -26.94 3.73 -29.17
CA LEU A 126 -28.22 3.05 -29.01
C LEU A 126 -29.18 3.78 -28.05
N GLN A 127 -28.67 4.32 -26.93
CA GLN A 127 -29.50 5.07 -25.97
C GLN A 127 -29.98 6.40 -26.57
N LEU A 128 -29.11 7.12 -27.27
CA LEU A 128 -29.48 8.37 -27.94
C LEU A 128 -30.60 8.12 -28.95
N ARG A 129 -30.49 7.06 -29.77
CA ARG A 129 -31.54 6.66 -30.71
C ARG A 129 -32.82 6.17 -30.03
N SER A 130 -32.72 5.49 -28.88
CA SER A 130 -33.88 5.15 -28.06
C SER A 130 -34.59 6.39 -27.52
N ILE A 131 -33.84 7.44 -27.14
CA ILE A 131 -34.39 8.73 -26.73
C ILE A 131 -35.11 9.42 -27.90
N GLY A 132 -34.47 9.53 -29.06
CA GLY A 132 -35.06 10.16 -30.24
C GLY A 132 -36.32 9.44 -30.75
N SER A 133 -36.26 8.11 -30.86
CA SER A 133 -37.41 7.32 -31.32
C SER A 133 -38.58 7.29 -30.34
N ALA A 134 -38.33 7.36 -29.02
CA ALA A 134 -39.39 7.48 -28.02
C ALA A 134 -40.09 8.85 -28.08
N ILE A 135 -39.34 9.94 -28.31
CA ILE A 135 -39.89 11.29 -28.49
C ILE A 135 -40.69 11.41 -29.80
N ALA A 136 -40.16 10.88 -30.91
CA ALA A 136 -40.87 10.84 -32.19
C ALA A 136 -42.18 10.01 -32.09
N ALA A 137 -42.12 8.83 -31.45
CA ALA A 137 -43.29 7.97 -31.26
C ALA A 137 -44.40 8.61 -30.39
N PHE A 138 -44.05 9.50 -29.45
CA PHE A 138 -45.02 10.17 -28.58
C PHE A 138 -45.52 11.51 -29.14
N SER A 139 -44.70 12.22 -29.93
CA SER A 139 -45.11 13.47 -30.60
C SER A 139 -45.91 13.23 -31.89
N GLY A 140 -45.72 12.09 -32.55
CA GLY A 140 -46.29 11.81 -33.88
C GLY A 140 -45.54 12.49 -35.03
N GLU A 141 -44.45 13.22 -34.74
CA GLU A 141 -43.62 13.92 -35.71
C GLU A 141 -42.27 13.20 -35.93
N ASP A 142 -41.66 13.36 -37.11
CA ASP A 142 -40.31 12.82 -37.38
C ASP A 142 -39.20 13.71 -36.81
N VAL A 143 -39.22 13.85 -35.47
CA VAL A 143 -38.26 14.64 -34.69
C VAL A 143 -37.14 13.79 -34.10
N ALA A 144 -36.96 12.54 -34.57
CA ALA A 144 -36.03 11.59 -33.96
C ALA A 144 -34.57 12.09 -33.99
N ILE A 145 -34.10 12.57 -35.14
CA ILE A 145 -32.74 13.11 -35.33
C ILE A 145 -32.49 14.38 -34.50
N PRO A 146 -33.32 15.45 -34.56
CA PRO A 146 -33.10 16.63 -33.73
C PRO A 146 -33.22 16.31 -32.23
N ALA A 147 -34.10 15.40 -31.82
CA ALA A 147 -34.18 14.93 -30.43
C ALA A 147 -32.92 14.15 -29.99
N MET A 148 -32.30 13.36 -30.87
CA MET A 148 -31.01 12.71 -30.61
C MET A 148 -29.89 13.73 -30.39
N ALA A 149 -29.79 14.74 -31.25
CA ALA A 149 -28.77 15.79 -31.16
C ALA A 149 -28.95 16.65 -29.90
N ALA A 150 -30.16 17.10 -29.61
CA ALA A 150 -30.48 17.83 -28.39
C ALA A 150 -30.25 16.99 -27.12
N GLY A 151 -30.63 15.70 -27.16
CA GLY A 151 -30.36 14.75 -26.10
C GLY A 151 -28.87 14.56 -25.83
N ALA A 152 -28.05 14.38 -26.88
CA ALA A 152 -26.60 14.28 -26.77
C ALA A 152 -25.98 15.54 -26.15
N PHE A 153 -26.38 16.74 -26.60
CA PHE A 153 -25.91 17.99 -26.02
C PHE A 153 -26.25 18.11 -24.53
N VAL A 154 -27.52 17.92 -24.16
CA VAL A 154 -27.97 18.01 -22.76
C VAL A 154 -27.26 16.96 -21.90
N LEU A 155 -27.20 15.70 -22.33
CA LEU A 155 -26.55 14.63 -21.57
C LEU A 155 -25.03 14.84 -21.44
N GLY A 156 -24.37 15.41 -22.46
CA GLY A 156 -22.96 15.81 -22.38
C GLY A 156 -22.72 16.91 -21.33
N VAL A 157 -23.58 17.94 -21.29
CA VAL A 157 -23.53 18.99 -20.27
C VAL A 157 -23.77 18.42 -18.87
N PHE A 158 -24.79 17.59 -18.69
CA PHE A 158 -25.06 16.95 -17.39
C PHE A 158 -23.93 16.01 -16.96
N ALA A 159 -23.35 15.23 -17.88
CA ALA A 159 -22.19 14.38 -17.60
C ALA A 159 -20.96 15.19 -17.17
N ILE A 160 -20.71 16.36 -17.78
CA ILE A 160 -19.66 17.29 -17.29
C ILE A 160 -19.95 17.78 -15.87
N LEU A 161 -21.20 18.18 -15.60
CA LEU A 161 -21.62 18.71 -14.31
C LEU A 161 -21.49 17.69 -13.17
N PHE A 162 -21.69 16.40 -13.46
CA PHE A 162 -21.50 15.29 -12.51
C PHE A 162 -20.06 14.78 -12.45
N GLY A 163 -19.49 14.38 -13.59
CA GLY A 163 -18.23 13.63 -13.67
C GLY A 163 -16.95 14.47 -13.76
N ALA A 164 -17.05 15.76 -14.09
CA ALA A 164 -15.88 16.62 -14.32
C ALA A 164 -16.05 18.03 -13.70
N ARG A 165 -16.55 18.06 -12.46
CA ARG A 165 -16.92 19.31 -11.77
C ARG A 165 -15.72 20.06 -11.17
N ARG A 166 -14.81 19.37 -10.47
CA ARG A 166 -13.60 19.93 -9.83
C ARG A 166 -12.42 18.95 -9.94
N TYR A 167 -11.18 19.43 -9.91
CA TYR A 167 -9.97 18.57 -9.86
C TYR A 167 -9.55 18.21 -8.43
N GLU A 168 -9.89 19.06 -7.45
CA GLU A 168 -9.51 18.92 -6.03
C GLU A 168 -10.30 17.84 -5.28
N ILE A 169 -11.47 17.48 -5.82
CA ILE A 169 -12.40 16.49 -5.27
C ILE A 169 -12.53 15.33 -6.26
N ALA A 170 -11.48 14.54 -6.40
CA ALA A 170 -11.57 13.20 -6.97
C ALA A 170 -11.95 12.17 -5.90
N GLY A 171 -12.95 12.54 -5.08
CA GLY A 171 -13.60 11.69 -4.10
C GLY A 171 -15.01 11.32 -4.58
N ARG A 172 -15.46 10.14 -4.13
CA ARG A 172 -16.77 9.52 -4.43
C ARG A 172 -17.94 10.50 -4.50
N SER A 173 -18.72 10.48 -5.58
CA SER A 173 -19.90 11.34 -5.74
C SER A 173 -21.15 10.71 -5.15
N GLU A 174 -21.36 10.92 -3.85
CA GLU A 174 -22.64 10.58 -3.18
C GLU A 174 -23.85 11.23 -3.89
N GLY A 175 -23.67 12.41 -4.50
CA GLY A 175 -24.71 13.05 -5.31
C GLY A 175 -25.17 12.19 -6.49
N LEU A 176 -24.21 11.67 -7.26
CA LEU A 176 -24.47 10.80 -8.40
C LEU A 176 -25.17 9.49 -7.96
N VAL A 177 -24.73 8.88 -6.85
CA VAL A 177 -25.34 7.66 -6.30
C VAL A 177 -26.84 7.87 -6.02
N PHE A 178 -27.22 8.95 -5.33
CA PHE A 178 -28.62 9.20 -4.99
C PHE A 178 -29.49 9.61 -6.21
N ALA A 179 -28.92 10.29 -7.20
CA ALA A 179 -29.63 10.60 -8.45
C ALA A 179 -29.97 9.32 -9.23
N ILE A 180 -29.00 8.42 -9.40
CA ILE A 180 -29.23 7.13 -10.11
C ILE A 180 -30.17 6.22 -9.29
N ALA A 181 -30.11 6.26 -7.96
CA ALA A 181 -31.05 5.53 -7.11
C ALA A 181 -32.52 5.96 -7.34
N LEU A 182 -32.77 7.27 -7.42
CA LEU A 182 -34.09 7.82 -7.73
C LEU A 182 -34.53 7.45 -9.16
N GLU A 183 -33.62 7.53 -10.12
CA GLU A 183 -33.86 7.12 -11.50
C GLU A 183 -34.26 5.64 -11.62
N SER A 184 -33.57 4.75 -10.91
CA SER A 184 -33.89 3.32 -10.88
C SER A 184 -35.21 3.01 -10.16
N LEU A 185 -35.59 3.81 -9.15
CA LEU A 185 -36.93 3.74 -8.57
C LEU A 185 -38.01 4.17 -9.57
N ILE A 186 -37.79 5.25 -10.34
CA ILE A 186 -38.71 5.73 -11.37
C ILE A 186 -38.88 4.68 -12.48
N LYS A 187 -37.80 4.04 -12.96
CA LYS A 187 -37.87 2.91 -13.90
C LYS A 187 -38.77 1.80 -13.38
N LEU A 188 -38.52 1.32 -12.16
CA LEU A 188 -39.27 0.18 -11.61
C LEU A 188 -40.76 0.51 -11.40
N ILE A 189 -41.09 1.69 -10.86
CA ILE A 189 -42.47 2.15 -10.70
C ILE A 189 -43.17 2.25 -12.07
N SER A 190 -42.50 2.89 -13.04
CA SER A 190 -43.02 3.08 -14.39
C SER A 190 -43.34 1.74 -15.07
N LEU A 191 -42.38 0.80 -15.11
CA LEU A 191 -42.59 -0.51 -15.72
C LEU A 191 -43.65 -1.34 -14.97
N THR A 192 -43.73 -1.22 -13.64
CA THR A 192 -44.76 -1.90 -12.83
C THR A 192 -46.16 -1.40 -13.19
N LEU A 193 -46.33 -0.08 -13.40
CA LEU A 193 -47.61 0.49 -13.81
C LEU A 193 -48.00 0.09 -15.24
N VAL A 194 -47.04 0.05 -16.17
CA VAL A 194 -47.28 -0.51 -17.52
C VAL A 194 -47.66 -2.00 -17.44
N GLY A 195 -47.02 -2.78 -16.57
CA GLY A 195 -47.37 -4.18 -16.32
C GLY A 195 -48.77 -4.35 -15.72
N ALA A 196 -49.20 -3.45 -14.83
CA ALA A 196 -50.57 -3.44 -14.30
C ALA A 196 -51.60 -3.13 -15.40
N VAL A 197 -51.31 -2.18 -16.29
CA VAL A 197 -52.15 -1.92 -17.48
C VAL A 197 -52.18 -3.14 -18.41
N ALA A 198 -51.05 -3.80 -18.64
CA ALA A 198 -50.98 -5.01 -19.46
C ALA A 198 -51.85 -6.14 -18.90
N VAL A 199 -51.80 -6.39 -17.59
CA VAL A 199 -52.69 -7.35 -16.92
C VAL A 199 -54.16 -6.95 -17.04
N ALA A 200 -54.49 -5.67 -16.91
CA ALA A 200 -55.87 -5.18 -17.09
C ALA A 200 -56.38 -5.33 -18.54
N VAL A 201 -55.50 -5.15 -19.54
CA VAL A 201 -55.81 -5.39 -20.96
C VAL A 201 -56.03 -6.89 -21.23
N ILE A 202 -55.16 -7.76 -20.71
CA ILE A 202 -55.31 -9.22 -20.82
C ILE A 202 -56.61 -9.70 -20.13
N TRP A 203 -56.95 -9.14 -18.97
CA TRP A 203 -58.16 -9.50 -18.22
C TRP A 203 -59.46 -9.09 -18.93
N ARG A 204 -59.43 -8.00 -19.71
CA ARG A 204 -60.58 -7.50 -20.50
C ARG A 204 -60.66 -8.11 -21.91
N ALA A 205 -59.73 -9.01 -22.25
CA ALA A 205 -59.62 -9.56 -23.59
C ALA A 205 -60.76 -10.51 -23.95
N GLU A 206 -61.23 -10.47 -25.20
CA GLU A 206 -62.06 -11.53 -25.74
C GLU A 206 -61.27 -12.85 -25.81
N ALA A 207 -61.91 -13.95 -25.42
CA ALA A 207 -61.25 -15.26 -25.31
C ALA A 207 -60.59 -15.72 -26.63
N GLY A 208 -61.19 -15.42 -27.79
CA GLY A 208 -60.64 -15.74 -29.10
C GLY A 208 -59.36 -14.95 -29.43
N ALA A 209 -59.36 -13.65 -29.16
CA ALA A 209 -58.20 -12.77 -29.37
C ALA A 209 -57.05 -13.15 -28.41
N LEU A 210 -57.37 -13.39 -27.13
CA LEU A 210 -56.41 -13.86 -26.14
C LEU A 210 -55.80 -15.22 -26.51
N ALA A 211 -56.61 -16.18 -26.96
CA ALA A 211 -56.12 -17.48 -27.43
C ALA A 211 -55.28 -17.38 -28.72
N SER A 212 -55.49 -16.36 -29.55
CA SER A 212 -54.62 -16.06 -30.70
C SER A 212 -53.27 -15.51 -30.24
N ALA A 213 -53.27 -14.41 -29.47
CA ALA A 213 -52.05 -13.78 -28.96
C ALA A 213 -51.20 -14.74 -28.10
N THR A 214 -51.85 -15.54 -27.25
CA THR A 214 -51.19 -16.56 -26.42
C THR A 214 -50.52 -17.64 -27.28
N ARG A 215 -51.15 -18.09 -28.37
CA ARG A 215 -50.50 -19.05 -29.31
C ARG A 215 -49.33 -18.41 -30.05
N THR A 216 -49.43 -17.15 -30.45
CA THR A 216 -48.33 -16.41 -31.11
C THR A 216 -47.11 -16.30 -30.19
N ILE A 217 -47.29 -15.86 -28.94
CA ILE A 217 -46.16 -15.75 -28.01
C ILE A 217 -45.64 -17.13 -27.56
N ALA A 218 -46.52 -18.10 -27.30
CA ALA A 218 -46.12 -19.45 -26.88
C ALA A 218 -45.27 -20.19 -27.93
N ARG A 219 -45.44 -19.90 -29.23
CA ARG A 219 -44.54 -20.39 -30.28
C ARG A 219 -43.11 -19.91 -30.09
N GLN A 220 -42.92 -18.62 -29.79
CA GLN A 220 -41.58 -18.06 -29.53
C GLN A 220 -40.94 -18.67 -28.26
N PHE A 221 -41.76 -19.08 -27.29
CA PHE A 221 -41.33 -19.79 -26.09
C PHE A 221 -41.39 -21.32 -26.20
N ALA A 222 -41.46 -21.89 -27.42
CA ALA A 222 -41.34 -23.35 -27.57
C ALA A 222 -39.92 -23.82 -27.16
N PRO A 223 -39.76 -25.03 -26.60
CA PRO A 223 -38.46 -25.53 -26.14
C PRO A 223 -37.37 -25.54 -27.22
N ASP A 224 -37.75 -25.78 -28.48
CA ASP A 224 -36.82 -25.82 -29.63
C ASP A 224 -36.15 -24.48 -29.95
N HIS A 225 -36.69 -23.36 -29.43
CA HIS A 225 -36.06 -22.04 -29.54
C HIS A 225 -34.98 -21.79 -28.46
N VAL A 226 -34.78 -22.70 -27.51
CA VAL A 226 -33.63 -22.64 -26.59
C VAL A 226 -32.38 -23.16 -27.30
N THR A 227 -31.52 -22.25 -27.75
CA THR A 227 -30.36 -22.58 -28.59
C THR A 227 -29.04 -22.27 -27.89
N LEU A 228 -27.91 -22.60 -28.55
CA LEU A 228 -26.58 -22.19 -28.11
C LEU A 228 -26.45 -20.66 -27.98
N GLU A 229 -27.22 -19.88 -28.76
CA GLU A 229 -27.27 -18.42 -28.64
C GLU A 229 -27.84 -17.98 -27.29
N THR A 230 -28.93 -18.61 -26.83
CA THR A 230 -29.50 -18.37 -25.50
C THR A 230 -28.46 -18.59 -24.39
N GLY A 231 -27.61 -19.61 -24.54
CA GLY A 231 -26.48 -19.88 -23.64
C GLY A 231 -25.37 -18.81 -23.71
N VAL A 232 -25.01 -18.36 -24.91
CA VAL A 232 -24.00 -17.29 -25.12
C VAL A 232 -24.49 -15.94 -24.60
N ILE A 233 -25.76 -15.58 -24.80
CA ILE A 233 -26.39 -14.38 -24.21
C ILE A 233 -26.33 -14.46 -22.68
N GLY A 234 -26.59 -15.64 -22.10
CA GLY A 234 -26.44 -15.87 -20.66
C GLY A 234 -25.00 -15.65 -20.16
N LEU A 235 -24.01 -16.23 -20.84
CA LEU A 235 -22.59 -16.06 -20.50
C LEU A 235 -22.17 -14.58 -20.54
N ILE A 236 -22.55 -13.86 -21.60
CA ILE A 236 -22.23 -12.44 -21.76
C ILE A 236 -22.86 -11.62 -20.64
N SER A 237 -24.16 -11.83 -20.41
CA SER A 237 -24.94 -11.05 -19.45
C SER A 237 -24.48 -11.28 -18.02
N ALA A 238 -24.17 -12.53 -17.64
CA ALA A 238 -23.66 -12.90 -16.33
C ALA A 238 -22.43 -12.09 -15.92
N PHE A 239 -21.48 -11.86 -16.85
CA PHE A 239 -20.28 -11.07 -16.55
C PHE A 239 -20.46 -9.57 -16.79
N ALA A 240 -21.31 -9.15 -17.72
CA ALA A 240 -21.56 -7.74 -18.05
C ALA A 240 -21.94 -6.90 -16.81
N VAL A 241 -22.64 -7.49 -15.83
CA VAL A 241 -23.01 -6.86 -14.55
C VAL A 241 -21.81 -6.43 -13.68
N ILE A 242 -20.57 -6.83 -14.04
CA ILE A 242 -19.32 -6.33 -13.45
C ILE A 242 -18.43 -5.65 -14.48
N VAL A 243 -18.21 -6.26 -15.65
CA VAL A 243 -17.13 -5.83 -16.56
C VAL A 243 -17.43 -4.54 -17.34
N LEU A 244 -18.69 -4.10 -17.38
CA LEU A 244 -19.06 -2.82 -18.00
C LEU A 244 -18.40 -1.66 -17.24
N PRO A 245 -17.80 -0.66 -17.91
CA PRO A 245 -17.19 0.51 -17.26
C PRO A 245 -18.11 1.19 -16.24
N ARG A 246 -19.39 1.45 -16.59
CA ARG A 246 -20.38 1.97 -15.62
C ARG A 246 -20.61 1.07 -14.40
N GLN A 247 -20.62 -0.26 -14.57
CA GLN A 247 -20.87 -1.20 -13.47
C GLN A 247 -19.66 -1.31 -12.54
N PHE A 248 -18.44 -1.34 -13.09
CA PHE A 248 -17.23 -1.30 -12.30
C PHE A 248 -17.12 0.01 -11.50
N TYR A 249 -17.33 1.15 -12.17
CA TYR A 249 -17.28 2.47 -11.53
C TYR A 249 -18.34 2.60 -10.41
N MET A 250 -19.61 2.36 -10.73
CA MET A 250 -20.73 2.48 -9.79
C MET A 250 -20.70 1.41 -8.68
N GLY A 251 -20.26 0.19 -9.00
CA GLY A 251 -20.27 -0.95 -8.08
C GLY A 251 -19.02 -1.10 -7.21
N LEU A 252 -17.85 -0.64 -7.65
CA LEU A 252 -16.59 -0.87 -6.94
C LEU A 252 -15.86 0.42 -6.58
N ALA A 253 -15.79 1.42 -7.46
CA ALA A 253 -15.12 2.69 -7.16
C ALA A 253 -15.94 3.57 -6.19
N GLU A 254 -17.24 3.71 -6.44
CA GLU A 254 -18.19 4.48 -5.59
C GLU A 254 -18.63 3.73 -4.30
N ALA A 255 -18.23 2.47 -4.12
CA ALA A 255 -18.50 1.71 -2.90
C ALA A 255 -17.70 2.26 -1.70
N HIS A 256 -18.34 2.57 -0.57
CA HIS A 256 -17.63 3.10 0.60
C HIS A 256 -16.84 2.02 1.34
N SER A 257 -17.44 0.85 1.50
CA SER A 257 -16.82 -0.30 2.14
C SER A 257 -16.80 -1.50 1.18
N VAL A 258 -15.79 -2.36 1.35
CA VAL A 258 -15.75 -3.71 0.75
C VAL A 258 -17.08 -4.46 0.82
N ARG A 259 -17.85 -4.24 1.90
CA ARG A 259 -19.10 -4.95 2.18
C ARG A 259 -20.32 -4.36 1.47
N ASP A 260 -20.21 -3.22 0.79
CA ASP A 260 -21.35 -2.55 0.14
C ASP A 260 -21.91 -3.40 -1.01
N LEU A 261 -21.08 -3.78 -2.00
CA LEU A 261 -21.49 -4.63 -3.13
C LEU A 261 -21.97 -6.03 -2.69
N PRO A 262 -21.24 -6.78 -1.83
CA PRO A 262 -21.73 -8.06 -1.31
C PRO A 262 -23.07 -7.97 -0.59
N ARG A 263 -23.40 -6.86 0.08
CA ARG A 263 -24.72 -6.67 0.70
C ARG A 263 -25.79 -6.33 -0.34
N ALA A 264 -25.48 -5.44 -1.28
CA ALA A 264 -26.41 -4.96 -2.31
C ALA A 264 -26.82 -6.05 -3.31
N ARG A 265 -25.96 -7.04 -3.56
CA ARG A 265 -26.15 -8.10 -4.59
C ARG A 265 -27.55 -8.74 -4.60
N LYS A 266 -28.16 -8.97 -3.43
CA LYS A 266 -29.49 -9.58 -3.31
C LYS A 266 -30.60 -8.64 -3.77
N GLY A 267 -30.50 -7.35 -3.41
CA GLY A 267 -31.46 -6.33 -3.82
C GLY A 267 -31.35 -6.02 -5.31
N LEU A 268 -30.12 -6.00 -5.86
CA LEU A 268 -29.90 -5.87 -7.30
C LEU A 268 -30.45 -7.08 -8.08
N ALA A 269 -30.18 -8.31 -7.63
CA ALA A 269 -30.75 -9.51 -8.25
C ALA A 269 -32.28 -9.49 -8.21
N PHE A 270 -32.89 -9.09 -7.09
CA PHE A 270 -34.35 -8.92 -7.00
C PHE A 270 -34.87 -7.84 -7.96
N TYR A 271 -34.22 -6.69 -8.04
CA TYR A 271 -34.58 -5.60 -8.96
C TYR A 271 -34.57 -6.07 -10.43
N VAL A 272 -33.51 -6.78 -10.84
CA VAL A 272 -33.36 -7.32 -12.20
C VAL A 272 -34.44 -8.39 -12.49
N LEU A 273 -34.71 -9.30 -11.56
CA LEU A 273 -35.76 -10.32 -11.72
C LEU A 273 -37.18 -9.71 -11.71
N ALA A 274 -37.42 -8.65 -10.94
CA ALA A 274 -38.70 -7.95 -10.92
C ALA A 274 -38.99 -7.27 -12.27
N MET A 275 -37.98 -6.66 -12.91
CA MET A 275 -38.13 -6.16 -14.27
C MET A 275 -38.42 -7.30 -15.26
N ALA A 276 -37.69 -8.42 -15.18
CA ALA A 276 -37.88 -9.57 -16.06
C ALA A 276 -39.32 -10.13 -16.03
N GLY A 277 -39.90 -10.28 -14.84
CA GLY A 277 -41.26 -10.79 -14.66
C GLY A 277 -42.36 -9.91 -15.28
N LEU A 278 -42.10 -8.61 -15.47
CA LEU A 278 -43.04 -7.67 -16.09
C LEU A 278 -43.00 -7.72 -17.63
N VAL A 279 -41.91 -8.24 -18.23
CA VAL A 279 -41.69 -8.22 -19.69
C VAL A 279 -42.75 -9.03 -20.45
N VAL A 280 -43.01 -10.28 -20.05
CA VAL A 280 -43.90 -11.19 -20.80
C VAL A 280 -45.37 -10.75 -20.78
N PRO A 281 -45.96 -10.31 -19.64
CA PRO A 281 -47.30 -9.72 -19.63
C PRO A 281 -47.44 -8.53 -20.58
N ILE A 282 -46.45 -7.62 -20.61
CA ILE A 282 -46.48 -6.45 -21.50
C ILE A 282 -46.35 -6.88 -22.97
N ALA A 283 -45.51 -7.86 -23.28
CA ALA A 283 -45.38 -8.41 -24.63
C ALA A 283 -46.70 -9.05 -25.13
N LEU A 284 -47.35 -9.87 -24.30
CA LEU A 284 -48.64 -10.50 -24.62
C LEU A 284 -49.76 -9.46 -24.80
N ALA A 285 -49.84 -8.47 -23.91
CA ALA A 285 -50.83 -7.40 -24.01
C ALA A 285 -50.60 -6.50 -25.25
N GLY A 286 -49.34 -6.25 -25.63
CA GLY A 286 -48.98 -5.55 -26.85
C GLY A 286 -49.42 -6.30 -28.11
N LEU A 287 -49.17 -7.61 -28.20
CA LEU A 287 -49.64 -8.47 -29.29
C LEU A 287 -51.17 -8.57 -29.39
N LEU A 288 -51.88 -8.29 -28.29
CA LEU A 288 -53.34 -8.35 -28.21
C LEU A 288 -54.01 -7.02 -28.60
N ALA A 289 -53.46 -5.88 -28.15
CA ALA A 289 -54.13 -4.58 -28.20
C ALA A 289 -53.52 -3.57 -29.20
N LEU A 290 -52.39 -3.87 -29.84
CA LEU A 290 -51.74 -2.99 -30.81
C LEU A 290 -51.87 -3.52 -32.24
N PRO A 291 -51.87 -2.65 -33.27
CA PRO A 291 -51.98 -3.07 -34.67
C PRO A 291 -50.84 -3.97 -35.12
N ALA A 292 -51.10 -4.86 -36.07
CA ALA A 292 -50.16 -5.89 -36.58
C ALA A 292 -48.90 -5.37 -37.32
N GLY A 293 -48.63 -4.06 -37.28
CA GLY A 293 -47.38 -3.43 -37.74
C GLY A 293 -46.67 -2.58 -36.68
N ALA A 294 -47.17 -2.56 -35.43
CA ALA A 294 -46.54 -1.85 -34.33
C ALA A 294 -45.21 -2.51 -33.95
N SER A 295 -44.12 -1.73 -33.92
CA SER A 295 -42.79 -2.21 -33.52
C SER A 295 -42.82 -2.74 -32.07
N PRO A 296 -42.45 -4.01 -31.81
CA PRO A 296 -42.47 -4.61 -30.47
C PRO A 296 -41.68 -3.84 -29.41
N ASP A 297 -40.55 -3.22 -29.79
CA ASP A 297 -39.75 -2.35 -28.92
C ASP A 297 -40.55 -1.15 -28.35
N ARG A 298 -41.65 -0.76 -28.99
CA ARG A 298 -42.51 0.37 -28.58
C ARG A 298 -43.72 -0.04 -27.75
N PHE A 299 -43.95 -1.33 -27.50
CA PHE A 299 -45.15 -1.79 -26.78
C PHE A 299 -45.30 -1.14 -25.39
N VAL A 300 -44.19 -0.92 -24.66
CA VAL A 300 -44.18 -0.25 -23.35
C VAL A 300 -44.71 1.20 -23.40
N LEU A 301 -44.52 1.88 -24.54
CA LEU A 301 -44.99 3.25 -24.77
C LEU A 301 -46.42 3.30 -25.30
N LEU A 302 -46.73 2.43 -26.26
CA LEU A 302 -47.99 2.47 -27.01
C LEU A 302 -49.15 1.81 -26.26
N LEU A 303 -48.89 0.75 -25.48
CA LEU A 303 -49.93 -0.01 -24.80
C LEU A 303 -50.73 0.80 -23.76
N PRO A 304 -50.12 1.67 -22.92
CA PRO A 304 -50.91 2.47 -21.99
C PRO A 304 -51.72 3.55 -22.70
N ALA A 305 -51.19 4.14 -23.77
CA ALA A 305 -51.91 5.13 -24.58
C ALA A 305 -53.11 4.51 -25.31
N SER A 306 -52.94 3.36 -25.97
CA SER A 306 -54.05 2.67 -26.66
C SER A 306 -55.13 2.17 -25.69
N ALA A 307 -54.77 1.89 -24.44
CA ALA A 307 -55.69 1.52 -23.37
C ALA A 307 -56.32 2.71 -22.60
N GLY A 308 -56.05 3.96 -23.00
CA GLY A 308 -56.61 5.17 -22.39
C GLY A 308 -55.98 5.62 -21.07
N TYR A 309 -54.75 5.16 -20.77
CA TYR A 309 -53.99 5.51 -19.57
C TYR A 309 -52.82 6.45 -19.90
N ASP A 310 -53.11 7.63 -20.46
CA ASP A 310 -52.09 8.58 -20.96
C ASP A 310 -51.06 8.99 -19.90
N ALA A 311 -51.47 9.12 -18.63
CA ALA A 311 -50.55 9.41 -17.52
C ALA A 311 -49.50 8.30 -17.32
N VAL A 312 -49.88 7.03 -17.57
CA VAL A 312 -48.95 5.88 -17.53
C VAL A 312 -48.07 5.87 -18.79
N ALA A 313 -48.59 6.27 -19.96
CA ALA A 313 -47.79 6.41 -21.18
C ALA A 313 -46.70 7.50 -21.04
N VAL A 314 -47.04 8.65 -20.46
CA VAL A 314 -46.07 9.72 -20.15
C VAL A 314 -45.04 9.23 -19.12
N LEU A 315 -45.46 8.47 -18.11
CA LEU A 315 -44.54 7.89 -17.13
C LEU A 315 -43.64 6.81 -17.74
N ALA A 316 -44.12 6.02 -18.71
CA ALA A 316 -43.35 5.06 -19.48
C ALA A 316 -42.26 5.77 -20.31
N LEU A 317 -42.63 6.84 -21.02
CA LEU A 317 -41.72 7.71 -21.74
C LEU A 317 -40.64 8.28 -20.82
N LEU A 318 -41.04 8.88 -19.69
CA LEU A 318 -40.09 9.44 -18.72
C LEU A 318 -39.18 8.36 -18.11
N GLY A 319 -39.70 7.18 -17.81
CA GLY A 319 -38.93 6.05 -17.28
C GLY A 319 -37.82 5.61 -18.23
N GLY A 320 -38.15 5.33 -19.49
CA GLY A 320 -37.14 4.90 -20.48
C GLY A 320 -36.21 6.03 -20.96
N LEU A 321 -36.66 7.28 -21.01
CA LEU A 321 -35.79 8.43 -21.23
C LEU A 321 -34.76 8.58 -20.10
N SER A 322 -35.21 8.42 -18.84
CA SER A 322 -34.33 8.47 -17.68
C SER A 322 -33.34 7.30 -17.65
N ALA A 323 -33.78 6.11 -18.09
CA ALA A 323 -32.94 4.92 -18.26
C ALA A 323 -31.78 5.14 -19.23
N GLY A 324 -32.07 5.74 -20.40
CA GLY A 324 -31.04 6.11 -21.36
C GLY A 324 -30.13 7.21 -20.81
N ALA A 325 -30.70 8.25 -20.20
CA ALA A 325 -29.96 9.39 -19.65
C ALA A 325 -28.94 8.99 -18.58
N ALA A 326 -29.35 8.22 -17.57
CA ALA A 326 -28.46 7.78 -16.50
C ALA A 326 -27.34 6.88 -17.04
N MET A 327 -27.65 5.98 -17.98
CA MET A 327 -26.63 5.14 -18.61
C MET A 327 -25.59 5.98 -19.36
N VAL A 328 -26.02 6.92 -20.21
CA VAL A 328 -25.14 7.81 -20.98
C VAL A 328 -24.24 8.64 -20.05
N ILE A 329 -24.80 9.22 -18.99
CA ILE A 329 -24.06 10.04 -18.03
C ILE A 329 -22.96 9.23 -17.33
N VAL A 330 -23.28 8.01 -16.85
CA VAL A 330 -22.34 7.19 -16.08
C VAL A 330 -21.28 6.54 -16.99
N ASP A 331 -21.64 6.02 -18.15
CA ASP A 331 -20.65 5.47 -19.09
C ASP A 331 -19.74 6.56 -19.64
N ALA A 332 -20.26 7.74 -20.02
CA ALA A 332 -19.42 8.84 -20.49
C ALA A 332 -18.46 9.34 -19.39
N THR A 333 -18.90 9.37 -18.12
CA THR A 333 -18.04 9.70 -16.97
C THR A 333 -16.95 8.64 -16.75
N ALA A 334 -17.32 7.35 -16.70
CA ALA A 334 -16.37 6.26 -16.48
C ALA A 334 -15.33 6.16 -17.61
N LEU A 335 -15.78 6.25 -18.86
CA LEU A 335 -14.89 6.28 -20.03
C LEU A 335 -13.99 7.52 -20.02
N ALA A 336 -14.48 8.70 -19.66
CA ALA A 336 -13.65 9.90 -19.62
C ALA A 336 -12.51 9.80 -18.60
N ILE A 337 -12.72 9.13 -17.45
CA ILE A 337 -11.66 8.82 -16.48
C ILE A 337 -10.62 7.87 -17.10
N MET A 338 -11.08 6.78 -17.72
CA MET A 338 -10.20 5.81 -18.41
C MET A 338 -9.38 6.48 -19.53
N VAL A 339 -10.03 7.27 -20.38
CA VAL A 339 -9.39 8.01 -21.49
C VAL A 339 -8.42 9.08 -20.97
N SER A 340 -8.77 9.82 -19.91
CA SER A 340 -7.86 10.80 -19.33
C SER A 340 -6.61 10.14 -18.79
N ASN A 341 -6.77 9.06 -18.02
CA ASN A 341 -5.69 8.43 -17.27
C ASN A 341 -4.76 7.57 -18.16
N ASP A 342 -5.33 6.78 -19.08
CA ASP A 342 -4.58 5.76 -19.82
C ASP A 342 -4.05 6.24 -21.18
N LEU A 343 -4.85 7.04 -21.89
CA LEU A 343 -4.58 7.47 -23.26
C LEU A 343 -3.98 8.88 -23.33
N ILE A 344 -4.64 9.87 -22.71
CA ILE A 344 -4.28 11.29 -22.90
C ILE A 344 -3.18 11.74 -21.94
N PHE A 345 -3.21 11.35 -20.67
CA PHE A 345 -2.22 11.79 -19.68
C PHE A 345 -0.76 11.52 -20.08
N PRO A 346 -0.38 10.34 -20.64
CA PRO A 346 0.97 10.10 -21.13
C PRO A 346 1.40 11.03 -22.28
N ALA A 347 0.47 11.55 -23.08
CA ALA A 347 0.75 12.52 -24.13
C ALA A 347 0.91 13.93 -23.56
N VAL A 348 0.09 14.33 -22.59
CA VAL A 348 0.18 15.64 -21.91
C VAL A 348 1.52 15.81 -21.17
N LEU A 349 2.06 14.74 -20.58
CA LEU A 349 3.42 14.74 -20.01
C LEU A 349 4.52 14.92 -21.06
N ARG A 350 4.30 14.46 -22.30
CA ARG A 350 5.28 14.52 -23.39
C ARG A 350 5.23 15.84 -24.16
N SER A 351 4.09 16.53 -24.17
CA SER A 351 3.87 17.75 -24.95
C SER A 351 4.47 19.03 -24.34
N GLY A 352 5.43 18.91 -23.41
CA GLY A 352 6.33 20.01 -23.06
C GLY A 352 5.74 21.18 -22.28
N THR A 353 4.60 21.01 -21.58
CA THR A 353 4.22 21.97 -20.54
C THR A 353 5.29 21.93 -19.44
N ASP A 354 5.91 23.06 -19.14
CA ASP A 354 7.18 23.10 -18.41
C ASP A 354 7.19 22.24 -17.12
N VAL A 355 7.97 21.16 -17.19
CA VAL A 355 8.55 20.46 -16.04
C VAL A 355 9.99 20.94 -15.82
N ARG A 356 10.39 22.03 -16.50
CA ARG A 356 11.75 22.56 -16.59
C ARG A 356 11.78 24.06 -16.29
N GLY A 357 11.56 24.43 -15.03
CA GLY A 357 11.66 25.82 -14.61
C GLY A 357 10.67 26.16 -13.50
N GLU A 358 10.99 27.22 -12.76
CA GLU A 358 10.24 27.70 -11.61
C GLU A 358 8.91 28.38 -12.03
N GLN A 359 8.02 28.61 -11.06
CA GLN A 359 6.83 29.49 -11.18
C GLN A 359 5.61 29.01 -11.99
N GLY A 360 5.45 27.70 -12.24
CA GLY A 360 4.16 27.16 -12.69
C GLY A 360 3.08 27.25 -11.59
N PRO A 361 1.91 27.88 -11.79
CA PRO A 361 0.92 28.08 -10.71
C PRO A 361 0.35 26.75 -10.19
N SER A 362 0.15 26.68 -8.86
CA SER A 362 -0.36 25.52 -8.13
C SER A 362 -1.68 24.98 -8.72
N GLY A 363 -1.83 23.65 -8.77
CA GLY A 363 -2.99 22.99 -9.39
C GLY A 363 -3.14 23.18 -10.91
N SER A 364 -2.09 23.64 -11.63
CA SER A 364 -2.12 23.81 -13.10
C SER A 364 -2.36 22.49 -13.86
N LEU A 365 -1.66 21.41 -13.50
CA LEU A 365 -1.88 20.09 -14.11
C LEU A 365 -3.24 19.50 -13.73
N GLY A 366 -3.71 19.73 -12.49
CA GLY A 366 -5.07 19.37 -12.06
C GLY A 366 -6.15 20.05 -12.90
N ARG A 367 -6.01 21.36 -13.15
CA ARG A 367 -6.90 22.12 -14.05
C ARG A 367 -6.85 21.63 -15.49
N GLN A 368 -5.67 21.30 -16.02
CA GLN A 368 -5.53 20.72 -17.37
C GLN A 368 -6.18 19.34 -17.47
N MET A 369 -6.01 18.47 -16.47
CA MET A 369 -6.69 17.17 -16.40
C MET A 369 -8.21 17.29 -16.32
N LEU A 370 -8.73 18.33 -15.64
CA LEU A 370 -10.17 18.61 -15.63
C LEU A 370 -10.70 18.97 -17.03
N LEU A 371 -9.96 19.80 -17.79
CA LEU A 371 -10.30 20.12 -19.18
C LEU A 371 -10.22 18.88 -20.08
N VAL A 372 -9.20 18.04 -19.91
CA VAL A 372 -9.07 16.76 -20.61
C VAL A 372 -10.26 15.85 -20.35
N ARG A 373 -10.70 15.69 -19.09
CA ARG A 373 -11.90 14.89 -18.75
C ARG A 373 -13.17 15.48 -19.38
N ARG A 374 -13.36 16.80 -19.36
CA ARG A 374 -14.51 17.47 -20.03
C ARG A 374 -14.50 17.24 -21.54
N GLY A 375 -13.34 17.38 -22.18
CA GLY A 375 -13.16 17.11 -23.60
C GLY A 375 -13.42 15.64 -23.94
N ALA A 376 -12.98 14.70 -23.10
CA ALA A 376 -13.23 13.28 -23.28
C ALA A 376 -14.73 12.92 -23.16
N ILE A 377 -15.47 13.50 -22.20
CA ILE A 377 -16.94 13.34 -22.08
C ILE A 377 -17.61 13.79 -23.39
N LEU A 378 -17.29 15.00 -23.87
CA LEU A 378 -17.87 15.53 -25.11
C LEU A 378 -17.48 14.67 -26.32
N GLY A 379 -16.22 14.26 -26.44
CA GLY A 379 -15.74 13.41 -27.53
C GLY A 379 -16.47 12.05 -27.57
N VAL A 380 -16.66 11.41 -26.42
CA VAL A 380 -17.41 10.14 -26.31
C VAL A 380 -18.87 10.33 -26.72
N VAL A 381 -19.54 11.38 -26.24
CA VAL A 381 -20.96 11.64 -26.55
C VAL A 381 -21.17 12.06 -28.01
N LEU A 382 -20.27 12.87 -28.59
CA LEU A 382 -20.30 13.25 -30.00
C LEU A 382 -20.00 12.07 -30.93
N LEU A 383 -19.04 11.21 -30.58
CA LEU A 383 -18.75 9.99 -31.34
C LEU A 383 -19.93 9.01 -31.28
N ALA A 384 -20.60 8.90 -30.13
CA ALA A 384 -21.83 8.13 -29.99
C ALA A 384 -22.99 8.72 -30.81
N LEU A 385 -23.14 10.05 -30.88
CA LEU A 385 -24.13 10.71 -31.75
C LEU A 385 -23.82 10.42 -33.23
N PHE A 386 -22.58 10.60 -33.67
CA PHE A 386 -22.14 10.27 -35.03
C PHE A 386 -22.47 8.81 -35.38
N TRP A 387 -22.14 7.88 -34.48
CA TRP A 387 -22.44 6.46 -34.65
C TRP A 387 -23.95 6.19 -34.72
N ALA A 388 -24.76 6.88 -33.90
CA ALA A 388 -26.21 6.73 -33.89
C ALA A 388 -26.88 7.20 -35.18
N LEU A 389 -26.26 8.16 -35.89
CA LEU A 389 -26.69 8.66 -37.19
C LEU A 389 -26.26 7.75 -38.37
N MET A 390 -25.27 6.87 -38.16
CA MET A 390 -24.77 5.96 -39.20
C MET A 390 -25.42 4.57 -39.18
N ILE A 391 -26.05 4.16 -38.08
CA ILE A 391 -26.75 2.87 -38.01
C ILE A 391 -28.13 2.96 -38.68
N ASP A 392 -28.40 2.00 -39.58
CA ASP A 392 -29.71 1.76 -40.22
C ASP A 392 -30.89 1.74 -39.21
N PRO A 393 -31.96 2.55 -39.39
CA PRO A 393 -33.19 2.54 -38.59
C PRO A 393 -33.85 1.17 -38.41
N ALA A 394 -33.70 0.24 -39.37
CA ALA A 394 -34.43 -1.04 -39.39
C ALA A 394 -33.85 -2.14 -38.47
N ARG A 395 -32.66 -1.96 -37.90
CA ARG A 395 -32.02 -3.00 -37.06
C ARG A 395 -32.53 -3.00 -35.63
N SER A 396 -32.87 -4.19 -35.12
CA SER A 396 -33.29 -4.42 -33.73
C SER A 396 -32.24 -3.92 -32.73
N LEU A 397 -32.72 -3.19 -31.71
CA LEU A 397 -31.88 -2.61 -30.66
C LEU A 397 -31.07 -3.67 -29.90
N ALA A 398 -31.60 -4.89 -29.77
CA ALA A 398 -31.01 -5.96 -28.95
C ALA A 398 -29.68 -6.50 -29.49
N SER A 399 -29.60 -6.73 -30.80
CA SER A 399 -28.40 -7.23 -31.48
C SER A 399 -27.15 -6.38 -31.19
N ILE A 400 -27.29 -5.05 -31.26
CA ILE A 400 -26.22 -4.08 -31.05
C ILE A 400 -25.75 -4.08 -29.58
N GLY A 401 -26.69 -4.22 -28.64
CA GLY A 401 -26.38 -4.30 -27.21
C GLY A 401 -25.54 -5.52 -26.84
N LEU A 402 -25.85 -6.68 -27.43
CA LEU A 402 -25.13 -7.93 -27.19
C LEU A 402 -23.71 -7.90 -27.79
N VAL A 403 -23.54 -7.31 -28.98
CA VAL A 403 -22.21 -7.09 -29.59
C VAL A 403 -21.33 -6.19 -28.71
N ALA A 404 -21.90 -5.11 -28.16
CA ALA A 404 -21.20 -4.22 -27.23
C ALA A 404 -20.76 -4.93 -25.94
N PHE A 405 -21.62 -5.78 -25.36
CA PHE A 405 -21.27 -6.53 -24.15
C PHE A 405 -20.22 -7.63 -24.44
N ALA A 406 -20.25 -8.26 -25.62
CA ALA A 406 -19.23 -9.23 -26.05
C ALA A 406 -17.81 -8.65 -26.10
N ALA A 407 -17.65 -7.33 -26.31
CA ALA A 407 -16.36 -6.64 -26.19
C ALA A 407 -15.85 -6.63 -24.74
N MET A 408 -16.73 -6.32 -23.78
CA MET A 408 -16.35 -6.23 -22.36
C MET A 408 -16.06 -7.61 -21.76
N VAL A 409 -16.69 -8.67 -22.28
CA VAL A 409 -16.43 -10.06 -21.88
C VAL A 409 -14.98 -10.48 -22.16
N GLN A 410 -14.28 -9.83 -23.09
CA GLN A 410 -12.84 -10.06 -23.34
C GLN A 410 -11.97 -9.75 -22.09
N PHE A 411 -12.47 -8.95 -21.15
CA PHE A 411 -11.80 -8.66 -19.88
C PHE A 411 -11.94 -9.77 -18.84
N VAL A 412 -12.93 -10.68 -18.97
CA VAL A 412 -13.27 -11.67 -17.94
C VAL A 412 -12.10 -12.60 -17.56
N PRO A 413 -11.31 -13.17 -18.49
CA PRO A 413 -10.17 -14.01 -18.13
C PRO A 413 -9.14 -13.26 -17.29
N HIS A 414 -8.85 -12.02 -17.68
CA HIS A 414 -7.89 -11.12 -17.04
C HIS A 414 -8.40 -10.66 -15.66
N LEU A 415 -9.69 -10.35 -15.53
CA LEU A 415 -10.32 -9.99 -14.27
C LEU A 415 -10.27 -11.16 -13.27
N ILE A 416 -10.59 -12.38 -13.70
CA ILE A 416 -10.52 -13.57 -12.86
C ILE A 416 -9.07 -13.82 -12.39
N MET A 417 -8.08 -13.66 -13.26
CA MET A 417 -6.67 -13.76 -12.86
C MET A 417 -6.27 -12.65 -11.88
N ALA A 418 -6.65 -11.40 -12.16
CA ALA A 418 -6.36 -10.23 -11.34
C ALA A 418 -6.95 -10.31 -9.91
N VAL A 419 -8.16 -10.87 -9.76
CA VAL A 419 -8.77 -11.10 -8.44
C VAL A 419 -8.01 -12.17 -7.65
N ASN A 420 -7.56 -13.25 -8.30
CA ASN A 420 -6.98 -14.40 -7.60
C ASN A 420 -5.50 -14.21 -7.19
N ALA A 421 -4.70 -13.47 -7.96
CA ALA A 421 -3.30 -13.18 -7.61
C ALA A 421 -2.80 -11.89 -8.29
N PRO A 422 -1.80 -11.20 -7.73
CA PRO A 422 -1.02 -10.17 -8.41
C PRO A 422 0.19 -10.77 -9.16
N GLY A 423 0.87 -9.94 -9.97
CA GLY A 423 2.20 -10.25 -10.54
C GLY A 423 2.21 -10.97 -11.89
N HIS A 424 1.05 -11.10 -12.55
CA HIS A 424 0.91 -11.77 -13.84
C HIS A 424 1.67 -11.06 -14.96
N ASP A 425 2.04 -11.80 -16.02
CA ASP A 425 2.79 -11.25 -17.15
C ASP A 425 1.92 -10.33 -18.05
N PRO A 426 2.23 -9.02 -18.16
CA PRO A 426 1.54 -8.12 -19.07
C PRO A 426 1.78 -8.43 -20.55
N ALA A 427 2.84 -9.17 -20.93
CA ALA A 427 2.98 -9.61 -22.32
C ALA A 427 1.87 -10.59 -22.71
N ALA A 428 1.58 -11.56 -21.83
CA ALA A 428 0.44 -12.47 -21.98
C ALA A 428 -0.88 -11.70 -22.13
N ALA A 429 -1.17 -10.77 -21.21
CA ALA A 429 -2.41 -9.99 -21.22
C ALA A 429 -2.57 -9.12 -22.48
N ARG A 430 -1.51 -8.43 -22.92
CA ARG A 430 -1.54 -7.62 -24.14
C ARG A 430 -1.85 -8.49 -25.36
N ALA A 431 -1.19 -9.65 -25.48
CA ALA A 431 -1.41 -10.57 -26.58
C ALA A 431 -2.85 -11.13 -26.59
N SER A 432 -3.34 -11.67 -25.46
CA SER A 432 -4.69 -12.26 -25.38
C SER A 432 -5.81 -11.23 -25.55
N LEU A 433 -5.68 -10.04 -24.98
CA LEU A 433 -6.64 -8.94 -25.19
C LEU A 433 -6.67 -8.46 -26.64
N LEU A 434 -5.52 -8.31 -27.30
CA LEU A 434 -5.46 -7.90 -28.72
C LEU A 434 -6.06 -8.97 -29.63
N THR A 435 -5.73 -10.25 -29.42
CA THR A 435 -6.31 -11.35 -30.21
C THR A 435 -7.83 -11.41 -30.04
N GLY A 436 -8.34 -11.34 -28.81
CA GLY A 436 -9.78 -11.29 -28.55
C GLY A 436 -10.46 -10.07 -29.17
N PHE A 437 -9.85 -8.89 -29.05
CA PHE A 437 -10.35 -7.65 -29.64
C PHE A 437 -10.41 -7.68 -31.17
N TRP A 438 -9.34 -8.10 -31.84
CA TRP A 438 -9.32 -8.15 -33.32
C TRP A 438 -10.32 -9.16 -33.88
N LEU A 439 -10.46 -10.33 -33.25
CA LEU A 439 -11.47 -11.31 -33.65
C LEU A 439 -12.89 -10.83 -33.39
N TRP A 440 -13.16 -10.20 -32.24
CA TRP A 440 -14.47 -9.56 -31.96
C TRP A 440 -14.76 -8.43 -32.96
N LEU A 441 -13.78 -7.59 -33.27
CA LEU A 441 -13.92 -6.50 -34.22
C LEU A 441 -14.27 -7.05 -35.60
N TYR A 442 -13.52 -8.05 -36.07
CA TYR A 442 -13.70 -8.66 -37.39
C TYR A 442 -15.02 -9.43 -37.54
N THR A 443 -15.41 -10.23 -36.55
CA THR A 443 -16.54 -11.17 -36.65
C THR A 443 -17.88 -10.61 -36.15
N LEU A 444 -17.88 -9.57 -35.31
CA LEU A 444 -19.10 -9.03 -34.68
C LEU A 444 -19.32 -7.54 -34.94
N ALA A 445 -18.31 -6.70 -34.70
CA ALA A 445 -18.52 -5.26 -34.69
C ALA A 445 -18.48 -4.63 -36.08
N LEU A 446 -17.59 -5.12 -36.96
CA LEU A 446 -17.37 -4.60 -38.31
C LEU A 446 -18.43 -5.08 -39.33
N PRO A 447 -18.87 -6.35 -39.38
CA PRO A 447 -19.82 -6.83 -40.40
C PRO A 447 -21.17 -6.09 -40.43
N PRO A 448 -21.73 -5.60 -39.30
CA PRO A 448 -22.92 -4.75 -39.33
C PRO A 448 -22.77 -3.44 -40.11
N ILE A 449 -21.54 -2.94 -40.28
CA ILE A 449 -21.23 -1.59 -40.79
C ILE A 449 -20.67 -1.66 -42.21
N LEU A 450 -20.03 -2.77 -42.58
CA LEU A 450 -19.46 -2.94 -43.92
C LEU A 450 -20.51 -2.84 -45.03
N PRO A 451 -20.16 -2.27 -46.20
CA PRO A 451 -20.97 -2.36 -47.40
C PRO A 451 -21.24 -3.83 -47.77
N ARG A 452 -22.44 -4.12 -48.29
CA ARG A 452 -22.86 -5.52 -48.58
C ARG A 452 -21.98 -6.18 -49.63
N GLU A 453 -21.45 -5.39 -50.55
CA GLU A 453 -20.54 -5.77 -51.62
C GLU A 453 -19.25 -6.39 -51.06
N VAL A 454 -18.72 -5.83 -49.96
CA VAL A 454 -17.51 -6.34 -49.29
C VAL A 454 -17.80 -7.69 -48.62
N LEU A 455 -18.96 -7.81 -47.97
CA LEU A 455 -19.36 -9.08 -47.34
C LEU A 455 -19.60 -10.18 -48.37
N TRP A 456 -20.24 -9.87 -49.51
CA TRP A 456 -20.41 -10.82 -50.61
C TRP A 456 -19.08 -11.23 -51.25
N ALA A 457 -18.12 -10.31 -51.39
CA ALA A 457 -16.79 -10.63 -51.92
C ALA A 457 -15.97 -11.57 -50.99
N LEU A 458 -16.21 -11.51 -49.67
CA LEU A 458 -15.58 -12.40 -48.69
C LEU A 458 -16.35 -13.72 -48.49
N GLN A 459 -17.61 -13.79 -48.93
CA GLN A 459 -18.50 -14.91 -48.67
C GLN A 459 -17.96 -16.22 -49.28
N GLY A 460 -17.84 -17.26 -48.45
CA GLY A 460 -17.30 -18.56 -48.88
C GLY A 460 -15.76 -18.62 -48.98
N THR A 461 -15.05 -17.51 -48.69
CA THR A 461 -13.59 -17.55 -48.49
C THR A 461 -13.26 -17.99 -47.05
N PRO A 462 -12.03 -18.44 -46.75
CA PRO A 462 -11.58 -18.68 -45.37
C PRO A 462 -11.60 -17.42 -44.49
N PHE A 463 -11.78 -16.23 -45.08
CA PHE A 463 -11.83 -14.95 -44.39
C PHE A 463 -13.26 -14.41 -44.25
N ASP A 464 -14.32 -15.17 -44.58
CA ASP A 464 -15.70 -14.77 -44.33
C ASP A 464 -15.89 -14.41 -42.83
N PRO A 465 -16.21 -13.16 -42.46
CA PRO A 465 -16.28 -12.75 -41.05
C PRO A 465 -17.47 -13.37 -40.30
N LEU A 466 -18.47 -13.89 -41.01
CA LEU A 466 -19.62 -14.59 -40.44
C LEU A 466 -19.40 -16.11 -40.36
N ARG A 467 -18.39 -16.62 -41.09
CA ARG A 467 -18.02 -18.05 -41.19
C ARG A 467 -16.51 -18.21 -41.29
N LEU A 468 -15.78 -17.66 -40.32
CA LEU A 468 -14.31 -17.62 -40.32
C LEU A 468 -13.72 -19.04 -40.46
N LEU A 469 -12.74 -19.18 -41.37
CA LEU A 469 -12.14 -20.45 -41.82
C LEU A 469 -13.13 -21.45 -42.44
N GLY A 470 -14.31 -21.00 -42.86
CA GLY A 470 -15.42 -21.87 -43.29
C GLY A 470 -16.13 -22.59 -42.12
N ILE A 471 -15.79 -22.27 -40.87
CA ILE A 471 -16.27 -22.96 -39.68
C ILE A 471 -17.49 -22.23 -39.09
N GLY A 472 -18.69 -22.75 -39.36
CA GLY A 472 -19.88 -22.40 -38.59
C GLY A 472 -21.21 -22.39 -39.35
N GLN A 473 -22.25 -22.90 -38.70
CA GLN A 473 -23.67 -22.66 -39.02
C GLN A 473 -24.39 -21.92 -37.87
N ALA A 474 -23.63 -21.39 -36.91
CA ALA A 474 -24.17 -20.69 -35.75
C ALA A 474 -24.56 -19.25 -36.11
N THR A 475 -25.33 -18.59 -35.23
CA THR A 475 -25.64 -17.16 -35.40
C THR A 475 -24.36 -16.32 -35.29
N PRO A 476 -24.33 -15.10 -35.87
CA PRO A 476 -23.14 -14.25 -35.82
C PRO A 476 -22.63 -14.00 -34.40
N LEU A 477 -23.53 -13.79 -33.44
CA LEU A 477 -23.20 -13.58 -32.03
C LEU A 477 -22.44 -14.79 -31.45
N VAL A 478 -22.95 -16.01 -31.66
CA VAL A 478 -22.31 -17.25 -31.18
C VAL A 478 -20.95 -17.44 -31.86
N HIS A 479 -20.88 -17.29 -33.19
CA HIS A 479 -19.66 -17.47 -33.97
C HIS A 479 -18.54 -16.55 -33.48
N GLY A 480 -18.81 -15.25 -33.39
CA GLY A 480 -17.79 -14.27 -33.03
C GLY A 480 -17.40 -14.28 -31.55
N VAL A 481 -18.32 -14.59 -30.63
CA VAL A 481 -17.99 -14.79 -29.21
C VAL A 481 -17.14 -16.04 -29.02
N ALA A 482 -17.49 -17.13 -29.71
CA ALA A 482 -16.69 -18.36 -29.67
C ALA A 482 -15.27 -18.11 -30.15
N TRP A 483 -15.08 -17.49 -31.33
CA TRP A 483 -13.74 -17.18 -31.84
C TRP A 483 -12.95 -16.21 -30.95
N SER A 484 -13.52 -15.06 -30.61
CA SER A 484 -12.82 -14.03 -29.84
C SER A 484 -12.43 -14.52 -28.43
N LEU A 485 -13.36 -15.11 -27.68
CA LEU A 485 -13.11 -15.51 -26.30
C LEU A 485 -12.26 -16.78 -26.20
N SER A 486 -12.43 -17.76 -27.10
CA SER A 486 -11.59 -18.96 -27.09
C SER A 486 -10.15 -18.66 -27.49
N ALA A 487 -9.92 -17.80 -28.49
CA ALA A 487 -8.57 -17.41 -28.88
C ALA A 487 -7.88 -16.54 -27.81
N ASN A 488 -8.62 -15.62 -27.17
CA ASN A 488 -8.17 -14.87 -25.99
C ASN A 488 -7.68 -15.82 -24.87
N LEU A 489 -8.51 -16.80 -24.50
CA LEU A 489 -8.16 -17.84 -23.51
C LEU A 489 -6.98 -18.73 -23.95
N ALA A 490 -6.94 -19.13 -25.22
CA ALA A 490 -5.89 -19.99 -25.77
C ALA A 490 -4.52 -19.29 -25.77
N VAL A 491 -4.44 -18.02 -26.16
CA VAL A 491 -3.21 -17.22 -26.07
C VAL A 491 -2.74 -17.09 -24.62
N LEU A 492 -3.66 -16.81 -23.69
CA LEU A 492 -3.36 -16.67 -22.27
C LEU A 492 -2.83 -17.98 -21.65
N ALA A 493 -3.41 -19.13 -22.05
CA ALA A 493 -2.97 -20.46 -21.61
C ALA A 493 -1.63 -20.87 -22.24
N LEU A 494 -1.46 -20.68 -23.55
CA LEU A 494 -0.23 -21.03 -24.28
C LEU A 494 0.97 -20.22 -23.79
N TRP A 495 0.77 -18.94 -23.48
CA TRP A 495 1.81 -18.08 -22.92
C TRP A 495 2.23 -18.55 -21.51
N ARG A 496 1.25 -18.94 -20.69
CA ARG A 496 1.49 -19.47 -19.34
C ARG A 496 2.21 -20.82 -19.36
N ALA A 497 1.96 -21.66 -20.35
CA ALA A 497 2.67 -22.93 -20.55
C ALA A 497 4.14 -22.74 -21.02
N ARG A 498 4.49 -21.57 -21.58
CA ARG A 498 5.80 -21.30 -22.19
C ARG A 498 6.82 -20.62 -21.29
N GLN A 499 6.47 -20.11 -20.11
CA GLN A 499 7.39 -19.34 -19.26
C GLN A 499 7.47 -19.81 -17.81
N GLY A 500 8.49 -20.63 -17.54
CA GLY A 500 9.31 -20.47 -16.34
C GLY A 500 10.57 -19.68 -16.70
N GLY A 501 10.52 -18.35 -16.64
CA GLY A 501 11.62 -17.49 -17.04
C GLY A 501 11.27 -16.02 -16.89
N THR A 502 12.09 -15.26 -16.16
CA THR A 502 11.89 -13.82 -15.96
C THR A 502 12.33 -13.04 -17.19
N SER A 503 11.42 -12.29 -17.81
CA SER A 503 11.72 -11.30 -18.84
C SER A 503 11.49 -9.86 -18.34
N SER A 504 12.28 -8.94 -18.90
CA SER A 504 12.64 -7.64 -18.34
C SER A 504 11.51 -6.59 -18.33
N LEU A 505 11.58 -5.67 -17.35
CA LEU A 505 10.73 -4.48 -17.30
C LEU A 505 10.96 -3.54 -18.52
N PRO A 506 9.90 -2.99 -19.15
CA PRO A 506 10.06 -1.92 -20.11
C PRO A 506 10.52 -0.63 -19.42
N ARG A 507 11.71 -0.12 -19.77
CA ARG A 507 12.12 1.24 -19.38
C ARG A 507 11.34 2.26 -20.22
N LEU A 508 10.30 2.85 -19.64
CA LEU A 508 9.66 4.05 -20.17
C LEU A 508 10.07 5.28 -19.35
N LEU A 509 10.57 6.31 -20.05
CA LEU A 509 10.90 7.66 -19.54
C LEU A 509 12.14 7.77 -18.64
N ALA A 510 13.32 7.70 -19.27
CA ALA A 510 14.57 8.25 -18.72
C ALA A 510 14.80 9.66 -19.29
N GLY A 511 14.70 10.71 -18.47
CA GLY A 511 14.82 12.09 -18.96
C GLY A 511 14.44 13.20 -17.97
N GLY A 512 14.85 13.09 -16.70
CA GLY A 512 14.58 14.11 -15.67
C GLY A 512 15.57 14.03 -14.51
N ARG A 513 15.74 15.15 -13.79
CA ARG A 513 16.51 15.18 -12.53
C ARG A 513 15.74 14.46 -11.43
N SER A 514 16.46 13.81 -10.51
CA SER A 514 15.88 13.20 -9.31
C SER A 514 15.30 14.27 -8.40
N ALA A 515 14.12 14.01 -7.81
CA ALA A 515 13.70 14.69 -6.59
C ALA A 515 14.67 14.30 -5.45
N GLY A 516 15.32 15.28 -4.84
CA GLY A 516 16.32 15.06 -3.78
C GLY A 516 15.73 15.10 -2.37
N ASN A 517 14.65 15.85 -2.18
CA ASN A 517 14.04 16.10 -0.88
C ASN A 517 12.50 16.04 -0.92
N ILE A 518 11.87 16.10 0.25
CA ILE A 518 10.41 16.09 0.39
C ILE A 518 9.79 17.37 -0.19
N GLY A 519 10.52 18.50 -0.25
CA GLY A 519 10.11 19.73 -0.93
C GLY A 519 9.84 19.55 -2.43
N ASP A 520 10.75 18.90 -3.15
CA ASP A 520 10.58 18.58 -4.58
C ASP A 520 9.33 17.70 -4.81
N LEU A 521 9.08 16.78 -3.89
CA LEU A 521 7.95 15.85 -3.92
C LEU A 521 6.61 16.54 -3.56
N ALA A 522 6.64 17.47 -2.60
CA ALA A 522 5.50 18.30 -2.23
C ALA A 522 5.14 19.27 -3.37
N ALA A 523 6.14 19.91 -3.97
CA ALA A 523 5.97 20.76 -5.15
C ALA A 523 5.40 19.96 -6.34
N LEU A 524 5.91 18.76 -6.60
CA LEU A 524 5.35 17.84 -7.60
C LEU A 524 3.87 17.55 -7.31
N THR A 525 3.52 17.26 -6.06
CA THR A 525 2.14 16.97 -5.62
C THR A 525 1.22 18.19 -5.74
N ALA A 526 1.70 19.39 -5.38
CA ALA A 526 0.97 20.65 -5.44
C ALA A 526 0.53 21.04 -6.87
N ARG A 527 1.29 20.62 -7.90
CA ARG A 527 0.89 20.83 -9.31
C ARG A 527 -0.36 20.04 -9.70
N PHE A 528 -0.61 18.89 -9.08
CA PHE A 528 -1.79 18.05 -9.35
C PHE A 528 -2.97 18.42 -8.44
N VAL A 529 -2.73 18.52 -7.13
CA VAL A 529 -3.80 18.57 -6.13
C VAL A 529 -4.06 19.99 -5.60
N GLY A 530 -3.15 20.93 -5.85
CA GLY A 530 -3.18 22.29 -5.30
C GLY A 530 -2.33 22.43 -4.03
N GLU A 531 -2.02 23.67 -3.68
CA GLU A 531 -1.02 24.01 -2.65
C GLU A 531 -1.50 23.64 -1.24
N ALA A 532 -2.73 24.02 -0.87
CA ALA A 532 -3.28 23.75 0.45
C ALA A 532 -3.28 22.26 0.83
N ARG A 533 -3.68 21.36 -0.10
CA ARG A 533 -3.66 19.90 0.12
C ARG A 533 -2.24 19.31 0.08
N ALA A 534 -1.29 19.95 -0.59
CA ALA A 534 0.11 19.53 -0.56
C ALA A 534 0.76 19.90 0.79
N VAL A 535 0.56 21.13 1.28
CA VAL A 535 1.07 21.59 2.59
C VAL A 535 0.45 20.80 3.75
N GLU A 536 -0.85 20.47 3.68
CA GLU A 536 -1.51 19.59 4.67
C GLU A 536 -0.85 18.19 4.74
N ALA A 537 -0.39 17.66 3.60
CA ALA A 537 0.25 16.34 3.52
C ALA A 537 1.77 16.35 3.74
N PHE A 538 2.40 17.51 3.55
CA PHE A 538 3.84 17.76 3.63
C PHE A 538 4.07 19.13 4.31
N PRO A 539 4.15 19.17 5.66
CA PRO A 539 4.39 20.40 6.40
C PRO A 539 5.78 20.99 6.09
N ASP A 540 5.89 22.32 6.06
CA ASP A 540 7.07 23.04 5.55
C ASP A 540 8.39 22.66 6.25
N GLU A 541 8.33 22.41 7.55
CA GLU A 541 9.45 21.96 8.39
C GLU A 541 10.15 20.69 7.86
N ARG A 542 9.47 19.90 7.03
CA ARG A 542 9.97 18.62 6.51
C ARG A 542 10.51 18.71 5.09
N HIS A 543 10.35 19.83 4.38
CA HIS A 543 10.73 19.94 2.97
C HIS A 543 12.23 19.73 2.71
N ALA A 544 13.10 20.05 3.68
CA ALA A 544 14.54 19.82 3.57
C ALA A 544 14.99 18.36 3.78
N LEU A 545 14.11 17.47 4.24
CA LEU A 545 14.44 16.07 4.52
C LEU A 545 14.51 15.24 3.22
N PRO A 546 15.33 14.18 3.15
CA PRO A 546 15.35 13.26 2.01
C PRO A 546 14.02 12.51 1.87
N VAL A 547 13.66 12.13 0.65
CA VAL A 547 12.40 11.43 0.36
C VAL A 547 12.36 10.06 1.04
N ASP A 548 11.47 9.90 2.03
CA ASP A 548 11.21 8.61 2.67
C ASP A 548 10.12 7.81 1.93
N ARG A 549 10.05 6.49 2.18
CA ARG A 549 9.02 5.61 1.57
C ARG A 549 7.59 6.04 1.94
N GLY A 550 7.39 6.64 3.10
CA GLY A 550 6.11 7.21 3.53
C GLY A 550 5.71 8.44 2.72
N ALA A 551 6.61 9.42 2.55
CA ALA A 551 6.37 10.59 1.71
C ALA A 551 6.11 10.20 0.25
N ALA A 552 6.95 9.34 -0.35
CA ALA A 552 6.76 8.85 -1.71
C ALA A 552 5.39 8.19 -1.91
N ARG A 553 4.91 7.42 -0.92
CA ARG A 553 3.58 6.79 -0.96
C ARG A 553 2.45 7.81 -0.77
N ARG A 554 2.57 8.78 0.14
CA ARG A 554 1.59 9.88 0.28
C ARG A 554 1.45 10.68 -1.01
N ALA A 555 2.56 11.01 -1.67
CA ALA A 555 2.56 11.72 -2.95
C ALA A 555 1.92 10.88 -4.07
N GLN A 556 2.29 9.60 -4.18
CA GLN A 556 1.64 8.68 -5.12
C GLN A 556 0.13 8.61 -4.89
N ASP A 557 -0.31 8.47 -3.64
CA ASP A 557 -1.73 8.36 -3.28
C ASP A 557 -2.52 9.63 -3.66
N LEU A 558 -1.97 10.82 -3.38
CA LEU A 558 -2.58 12.11 -3.71
C LEU A 558 -2.62 12.39 -5.22
N ILE A 559 -1.55 12.03 -5.95
CA ILE A 559 -1.52 12.16 -7.42
C ILE A 559 -2.45 11.13 -8.08
N ALA A 560 -2.60 9.93 -7.49
CA ALA A 560 -3.49 8.88 -8.00
C ALA A 560 -4.97 9.29 -8.00
N GLU A 561 -5.41 10.15 -7.07
CA GLU A 561 -6.74 10.75 -7.11
C GLU A 561 -6.99 11.50 -8.44
N VAL A 562 -5.99 12.21 -8.96
CA VAL A 562 -6.13 13.06 -10.16
C VAL A 562 -5.88 12.29 -11.47
N VAL A 563 -4.92 11.37 -11.52
CA VAL A 563 -4.49 10.71 -12.78
C VAL A 563 -4.52 9.17 -12.78
N GLY A 564 -5.03 8.55 -11.71
CA GLY A 564 -5.08 7.09 -11.56
C GLY A 564 -3.80 6.49 -10.98
N THR A 565 -3.94 5.38 -10.24
CA THR A 565 -2.84 4.73 -9.48
C THR A 565 -1.68 4.30 -10.37
N SER A 566 -1.99 3.79 -11.57
CA SER A 566 -1.00 3.30 -12.55
C SER A 566 -0.08 4.44 -13.00
N SER A 567 -0.67 5.56 -13.40
CA SER A 567 0.02 6.77 -13.87
C SER A 567 0.76 7.49 -12.75
N ALA A 568 0.16 7.62 -11.57
CA ALA A 568 0.80 8.22 -10.39
C ALA A 568 2.05 7.43 -9.96
N ARG A 569 2.00 6.09 -10.00
CA ARG A 569 3.18 5.27 -9.70
C ARG A 569 4.28 5.43 -10.75
N ALA A 570 3.93 5.47 -12.03
CA ALA A 570 4.89 5.69 -13.10
C ALA A 570 5.60 7.06 -12.97
N LEU A 571 4.85 8.10 -12.58
CA LEU A 571 5.40 9.43 -12.26
C LEU A 571 6.38 9.40 -11.08
N ILE A 572 5.94 8.87 -9.92
CA ILE A 572 6.78 8.81 -8.72
C ILE A 572 8.02 7.94 -8.97
N ALA A 573 7.89 6.82 -9.67
CA ALA A 573 9.03 6.01 -10.09
C ALA A 573 9.98 6.78 -11.01
N SER A 574 9.47 7.50 -12.02
CA SER A 574 10.30 8.30 -12.94
C SER A 574 11.03 9.45 -12.21
N ALA A 575 10.38 10.10 -11.25
CA ALA A 575 10.98 11.12 -10.38
C ALA A 575 12.10 10.57 -9.46
N LEU A 576 12.20 9.24 -9.29
CA LEU A 576 13.14 8.55 -8.41
C LEU A 576 14.20 7.69 -9.14
N ALA A 577 14.10 7.44 -10.47
CA ALA A 577 14.79 6.30 -11.13
C ALA A 577 15.75 6.63 -12.31
N GLY A 578 16.61 7.65 -12.22
CA GLY A 578 17.49 8.05 -13.34
C GLY A 578 18.66 7.11 -13.70
N GLY A 579 18.80 6.72 -14.99
CA GLY A 579 19.94 5.99 -15.60
C GLY A 579 19.83 5.75 -17.14
N ARG A 580 20.93 5.57 -17.90
CA ARG A 580 21.04 5.64 -19.40
C ARG A 580 21.31 4.27 -20.13
N MET A 581 21.02 4.10 -21.44
CA MET A 581 21.71 3.19 -22.43
C MET A 581 21.19 3.28 -23.92
N SER A 582 21.85 2.62 -24.91
CA SER A 582 21.76 2.87 -26.39
C SER A 582 21.53 1.65 -27.35
N MET A 583 22.16 1.58 -28.54
CA MET A 583 21.53 1.28 -29.86
C MET A 583 21.94 -0.03 -30.61
N ASP A 584 22.30 -1.11 -29.94
CA ASP A 584 22.75 -2.38 -30.60
C ASP A 584 21.67 -3.46 -30.77
N ASP A 585 20.51 -3.32 -30.14
CA ASP A 585 19.44 -4.36 -30.12
C ASP A 585 18.70 -4.53 -31.46
N VAL A 586 19.02 -3.74 -32.50
CA VAL A 586 18.25 -3.64 -33.75
C VAL A 586 18.60 -4.70 -34.79
N THR A 587 19.83 -5.24 -34.80
CA THR A 587 20.37 -5.98 -35.96
C THR A 587 20.20 -7.50 -35.93
N ARG A 588 19.76 -8.10 -34.80
CA ARG A 588 19.62 -9.57 -34.64
C ARG A 588 18.27 -10.15 -35.07
N LEU A 589 17.46 -9.41 -35.82
CA LEU A 589 16.11 -9.81 -36.24
C LEU A 589 16.06 -10.60 -37.56
N LEU A 590 17.21 -11.04 -38.10
CA LEU A 590 17.37 -11.70 -39.41
C LEU A 590 18.52 -12.75 -39.29
N ASP A 591 18.47 -14.00 -39.77
CA ASP A 591 17.41 -14.79 -40.43
C ASP A 591 17.73 -16.31 -40.36
N GLU A 592 16.75 -17.17 -40.70
CA GLU A 592 16.85 -18.65 -40.81
C GLU A 592 17.01 -19.15 -42.28
N GLY A 593 17.47 -20.37 -42.59
CA GLY A 593 18.04 -21.42 -41.73
C GLY A 593 17.84 -22.86 -42.26
N GLY A 594 18.81 -23.45 -42.98
CA GLY A 594 18.81 -24.89 -43.36
C GLY A 594 19.45 -25.26 -44.71
N GLN A 595 20.44 -26.18 -44.70
CA GLN A 595 20.97 -26.86 -45.91
C GLN A 595 21.79 -28.14 -45.61
N SER A 596 21.39 -28.93 -44.60
CA SER A 596 22.36 -29.61 -43.70
C SER A 596 23.23 -30.79 -44.19
N LEU A 597 22.98 -31.52 -45.30
CA LEU A 597 23.61 -32.85 -45.50
C LEU A 597 24.59 -33.04 -46.68
N SER A 598 24.37 -32.46 -47.86
CA SER A 598 25.44 -32.36 -48.90
C SER A 598 26.54 -31.40 -48.44
N PHE A 599 26.09 -30.31 -47.79
CA PHE A 599 26.85 -29.46 -46.88
C PHE A 599 27.76 -30.32 -46.01
N SER A 600 27.26 -31.21 -45.15
CA SER A 600 28.08 -31.95 -44.16
C SER A 600 29.46 -32.48 -44.63
N ARG A 601 29.63 -32.99 -45.86
CA ARG A 601 30.94 -33.52 -46.32
C ARG A 601 31.86 -32.46 -46.93
N GLN A 602 31.32 -31.53 -47.73
CA GLN A 602 32.08 -30.36 -48.20
C GLN A 602 32.35 -29.39 -47.05
N LEU A 603 31.39 -29.21 -46.15
CA LEU A 603 31.50 -28.53 -44.87
C LEU A 603 32.55 -29.18 -43.99
N LEU A 604 32.65 -30.51 -43.85
CA LEU A 604 33.71 -31.08 -43.01
C LEU A 604 35.11 -30.76 -43.55
N ALA A 605 35.34 -30.81 -44.87
CA ALA A 605 36.61 -30.38 -45.46
C ALA A 605 36.82 -28.86 -45.39
N ALA A 606 35.80 -28.07 -45.74
CA ALA A 606 35.86 -26.61 -45.75
C ALA A 606 35.88 -26.01 -44.34
N THR A 607 35.24 -26.63 -43.35
CA THR A 607 35.41 -26.24 -41.94
C THR A 607 36.78 -26.63 -41.46
N PHE A 608 37.28 -27.85 -41.74
CA PHE A 608 38.64 -28.21 -41.36
C PHE A 608 39.66 -27.21 -41.90
N GLU A 609 39.55 -26.76 -43.15
CA GLU A 609 40.40 -25.70 -43.72
C GLU A 609 40.11 -24.29 -43.17
N ASN A 610 38.84 -23.88 -43.02
CA ASN A 610 38.47 -22.55 -42.51
C ASN A 610 38.39 -22.46 -40.97
N LEU A 611 38.79 -23.51 -40.24
CA LEU A 611 38.90 -23.46 -38.79
C LEU A 611 39.93 -22.37 -38.46
N GLN A 612 39.49 -21.35 -37.72
CA GLN A 612 40.36 -20.26 -37.23
C GLN A 612 41.51 -20.77 -36.34
N SER A 613 41.35 -21.99 -35.82
CA SER A 613 42.39 -22.77 -35.15
C SER A 613 43.16 -23.62 -36.16
N GLY A 614 44.49 -23.57 -36.09
CA GLY A 614 45.33 -24.54 -36.79
C GLY A 614 45.09 -25.94 -36.22
N VAL A 615 44.88 -26.94 -37.06
CA VAL A 615 44.69 -28.33 -36.62
C VAL A 615 45.78 -29.20 -37.26
N SER A 616 46.37 -30.07 -36.44
CA SER A 616 47.32 -31.10 -36.88
C SER A 616 46.92 -32.46 -36.33
N VAL A 617 46.99 -33.48 -37.17
CA VAL A 617 46.66 -34.87 -36.84
C VAL A 617 47.90 -35.72 -37.08
N ILE A 618 48.33 -36.49 -36.09
CA ILE A 618 49.43 -37.45 -36.21
C ILE A 618 48.93 -38.90 -36.02
N ASP A 619 49.62 -39.86 -36.63
CA ASP A 619 49.37 -41.29 -36.46
C ASP A 619 50.00 -41.87 -35.17
N SER A 620 49.90 -43.20 -35.01
CA SER A 620 50.48 -43.92 -33.87
C SER A 620 52.01 -43.86 -33.79
N ASP A 621 52.68 -43.63 -34.92
CA ASP A 621 54.13 -43.56 -35.06
C ASP A 621 54.66 -42.11 -34.96
N LEU A 622 53.78 -41.18 -34.56
CA LEU A 622 54.01 -39.76 -34.40
C LEU A 622 54.38 -39.03 -35.69
N ARG A 623 53.84 -39.47 -36.83
CA ARG A 623 53.99 -38.80 -38.14
C ARG A 623 52.72 -38.05 -38.50
N LEU A 624 52.87 -36.90 -39.18
CA LEU A 624 51.76 -36.04 -39.56
C LEU A 624 50.94 -36.67 -40.70
N VAL A 625 49.62 -36.83 -40.51
CA VAL A 625 48.70 -37.42 -41.50
C VAL A 625 47.69 -36.42 -42.07
N ALA A 626 47.30 -35.39 -41.32
CA ALA A 626 46.46 -34.31 -41.81
C ALA A 626 46.75 -32.99 -41.09
N TRP A 627 46.58 -31.87 -41.77
CA TRP A 627 46.66 -30.53 -41.21
C TRP A 627 45.81 -29.57 -42.06
N ASN A 628 45.41 -28.44 -41.49
CA ASN A 628 44.79 -27.36 -42.26
C ASN A 628 45.78 -26.23 -42.55
N THR A 629 45.45 -25.35 -43.50
CA THR A 629 46.28 -24.20 -43.89
C THR A 629 46.63 -23.33 -42.69
N ARG A 630 45.67 -23.10 -41.78
CA ARG A 630 45.85 -22.28 -40.57
C ARG A 630 46.94 -22.81 -39.62
N TYR A 631 47.18 -24.13 -39.56
CA TYR A 631 48.29 -24.71 -38.81
C TYR A 631 49.65 -24.33 -39.38
N VAL A 632 49.75 -24.21 -40.71
CA VAL A 632 50.98 -23.78 -41.38
C VAL A 632 51.23 -22.29 -41.13
N ASP A 633 50.19 -21.46 -41.22
CA ASP A 633 50.29 -20.01 -41.03
C ASP A 633 50.66 -19.62 -39.59
N LEU A 634 50.04 -20.25 -38.59
CA LEU A 634 50.26 -19.92 -37.17
C LEU A 634 51.70 -20.15 -36.71
N PHE A 635 52.36 -21.18 -37.25
CA PHE A 635 53.77 -21.50 -36.95
C PHE A 635 54.74 -21.05 -38.06
N GLY A 636 54.22 -20.52 -39.18
CA GLY A 636 54.95 -19.99 -40.32
C GLY A 636 55.99 -20.96 -40.90
N TYR A 637 55.65 -22.23 -41.06
CA TYR A 637 56.60 -23.24 -41.56
C TYR A 637 56.99 -22.97 -43.03
N PRO A 638 58.25 -23.16 -43.42
CA PRO A 638 58.68 -22.95 -44.81
C PRO A 638 58.05 -23.99 -45.76
N PRO A 639 57.82 -23.62 -47.05
CA PRO A 639 57.25 -24.53 -48.04
C PRO A 639 58.01 -25.85 -48.15
N GLY A 640 57.28 -26.97 -48.14
CA GLY A 640 57.84 -28.33 -48.22
C GLY A 640 58.26 -28.98 -46.89
N LEU A 641 58.33 -28.22 -45.78
CA LEU A 641 58.61 -28.80 -44.45
C LEU A 641 57.42 -29.58 -43.89
N VAL A 642 56.20 -29.08 -44.10
CA VAL A 642 54.95 -29.76 -43.72
C VAL A 642 54.46 -30.59 -44.90
N ARG A 643 54.49 -31.92 -44.74
CA ARG A 643 54.00 -32.91 -45.71
C ARG A 643 53.59 -34.18 -44.97
N VAL A 644 52.72 -34.99 -45.60
CA VAL A 644 52.27 -36.28 -45.04
C VAL A 644 53.47 -37.17 -44.74
N GLY A 645 53.46 -37.81 -43.56
CA GLY A 645 54.49 -38.74 -43.11
C GLY A 645 55.70 -38.12 -42.41
N VAL A 646 55.79 -36.79 -42.26
CA VAL A 646 56.88 -36.13 -41.51
C VAL A 646 56.79 -36.44 -40.00
N PRO A 647 57.90 -36.83 -39.34
CA PRO A 647 57.93 -36.97 -37.89
C PRO A 647 57.62 -35.65 -37.19
N ILE A 648 56.65 -35.65 -36.26
CA ILE A 648 56.25 -34.43 -35.53
C ILE A 648 57.40 -33.81 -34.72
N ALA A 649 58.41 -34.62 -34.38
CA ALA A 649 59.64 -34.19 -33.72
C ALA A 649 60.34 -33.03 -34.46
N ASP A 650 60.35 -33.03 -35.80
CA ASP A 650 61.06 -32.02 -36.59
C ASP A 650 60.30 -30.70 -36.63
N LEU A 651 58.97 -30.73 -36.69
CA LEU A 651 58.12 -29.53 -36.57
C LEU A 651 58.18 -28.95 -35.15
N ILE A 652 58.18 -29.79 -34.11
CA ILE A 652 58.39 -29.35 -32.73
C ILE A 652 59.77 -28.71 -32.57
N ARG A 653 60.83 -29.33 -33.10
CA ARG A 653 62.21 -28.79 -33.06
C ARG A 653 62.30 -27.42 -33.73
N PHE A 654 61.69 -27.25 -34.91
CA PHE A 654 61.61 -25.94 -35.59
C PHE A 654 60.96 -24.87 -34.71
N ASN A 655 59.83 -25.19 -34.06
CA ASN A 655 59.14 -24.25 -33.17
C ASN A 655 59.97 -23.88 -31.93
N VAL A 656 60.71 -24.83 -31.35
CA VAL A 656 61.59 -24.56 -30.20
C VAL A 656 62.73 -23.63 -30.61
N ILE A 657 63.36 -23.86 -31.78
CA ILE A 657 64.45 -23.02 -32.31
C ILE A 657 63.96 -21.59 -32.59
N ARG A 658 62.72 -21.40 -33.05
CA ARG A 658 62.09 -20.08 -33.24
C ARG A 658 61.67 -19.37 -31.94
N GLY A 659 62.07 -19.87 -30.77
CA GLY A 659 61.79 -19.21 -29.49
C GLY A 659 60.35 -19.38 -28.98
N THR A 660 59.58 -20.32 -29.53
CA THR A 660 58.21 -20.64 -29.03
C THR A 660 58.23 -21.14 -27.58
N PHE A 661 59.38 -21.67 -27.13
CA PHE A 661 59.54 -22.29 -25.82
C PHE A 661 60.89 -21.92 -25.20
N ALA A 662 60.90 -21.61 -23.91
CA ALA A 662 62.12 -21.31 -23.16
C ALA A 662 62.76 -22.60 -22.63
N GLY A 663 63.99 -22.89 -23.04
CA GLY A 663 64.80 -24.02 -22.55
C GLY A 663 65.70 -24.63 -23.63
N PRO A 664 66.58 -25.59 -23.26
CA PRO A 664 67.44 -26.29 -24.22
C PRO A 664 66.61 -27.09 -25.23
N VAL A 665 66.92 -26.94 -26.53
CA VAL A 665 66.09 -27.44 -27.64
C VAL A 665 65.71 -28.91 -27.49
N GLN A 666 66.69 -29.79 -27.24
CA GLN A 666 66.46 -31.22 -27.20
C GLN A 666 65.60 -31.66 -26.00
N VAL A 667 65.82 -31.06 -24.83
CA VAL A 667 65.03 -31.34 -23.60
C VAL A 667 63.55 -31.02 -23.81
N GLU A 668 63.26 -29.88 -24.45
CA GLU A 668 61.89 -29.47 -24.74
C GLU A 668 61.24 -30.30 -25.88
N VAL A 669 62.00 -30.78 -26.87
CA VAL A 669 61.50 -31.75 -27.87
C VAL A 669 61.13 -33.08 -27.20
N ASP A 670 62.03 -33.68 -26.43
CA ASP A 670 61.82 -35.01 -25.82
C ASP A 670 60.66 -35.02 -24.81
N LYS A 671 60.53 -33.95 -24.03
CA LYS A 671 59.41 -33.73 -23.11
C LYS A 671 58.04 -33.73 -23.82
N ARG A 672 57.94 -33.15 -25.02
CA ARG A 672 56.70 -33.15 -25.82
C ARG A 672 56.45 -34.49 -26.48
N LEU A 673 57.48 -35.15 -27.02
CA LEU A 673 57.34 -36.50 -27.59
C LEU A 673 56.88 -37.50 -26.53
N ASN A 674 57.41 -37.43 -25.31
CA ASN A 674 56.99 -38.29 -24.21
C ASN A 674 55.54 -37.99 -23.77
N HIS A 675 55.08 -36.74 -23.84
CA HIS A 675 53.68 -36.40 -23.58
C HIS A 675 52.72 -36.97 -24.65
N LEU A 676 53.07 -36.87 -25.93
CA LEU A 676 52.29 -37.45 -27.04
C LEU A 676 52.24 -38.98 -26.95
N ARG A 677 53.38 -39.63 -26.63
CA ARG A 677 53.47 -41.09 -26.37
C ARG A 677 52.61 -41.53 -25.19
N ALA A 678 52.50 -40.70 -24.14
CA ALA A 678 51.65 -40.99 -22.99
C ALA A 678 50.13 -40.91 -23.29
N ARG A 679 49.74 -40.46 -24.49
CA ARG A 679 48.33 -40.39 -24.97
C ARG A 679 47.35 -39.70 -24.02
N ARG A 680 47.84 -38.77 -23.19
CA ARG A 680 47.00 -37.98 -22.27
C ARG A 680 46.50 -36.73 -22.99
N SER A 681 45.23 -36.38 -22.81
CA SER A 681 44.73 -35.10 -23.30
C SER A 681 45.36 -33.94 -22.49
N TYR A 682 45.68 -32.84 -23.17
CA TYR A 682 46.16 -31.61 -22.53
C TYR A 682 45.51 -30.36 -23.12
N SER A 683 45.47 -29.30 -22.33
CA SER A 683 45.26 -27.93 -22.79
C SER A 683 46.35 -27.04 -22.22
N SER A 684 46.93 -26.17 -23.04
CA SER A 684 47.87 -25.14 -22.58
C SER A 684 47.76 -23.87 -23.41
N GLU A 685 47.63 -22.73 -22.74
CA GLU A 685 47.67 -21.39 -23.34
C GLU A 685 49.08 -20.82 -23.19
N ARG A 686 49.66 -20.29 -24.28
CA ARG A 686 51.05 -19.80 -24.31
C ARG A 686 51.19 -18.56 -25.18
N ARG A 687 51.95 -17.56 -24.72
CA ARG A 687 52.33 -16.42 -25.55
C ARG A 687 53.53 -16.78 -26.42
N HIS A 688 53.42 -16.58 -27.73
CA HIS A 688 54.47 -16.78 -28.73
C HIS A 688 55.39 -15.55 -28.78
N GLY A 689 56.58 -15.70 -29.37
CA GLY A 689 57.61 -14.66 -29.41
C GLY A 689 57.24 -13.40 -30.21
N ASP A 690 56.18 -13.46 -31.01
CA ASP A 690 55.62 -12.32 -31.77
C ASP A 690 54.47 -11.60 -31.03
N GLY A 691 54.20 -12.00 -29.79
CA GLY A 691 53.17 -11.40 -28.93
C GLY A 691 51.82 -12.11 -28.95
N ARG A 692 51.54 -13.00 -29.92
CA ARG A 692 50.28 -13.75 -30.02
C ARG A 692 50.11 -14.75 -28.87
N VAL A 693 48.87 -15.05 -28.48
CA VAL A 693 48.56 -16.07 -27.46
C VAL A 693 47.90 -17.27 -28.14
N ILE A 694 48.60 -18.40 -28.19
CA ILE A 694 48.11 -19.63 -28.81
C ILE A 694 47.67 -20.61 -27.73
N LYS A 695 46.43 -21.08 -27.84
CA LYS A 695 45.85 -22.16 -27.05
C LYS A 695 46.00 -23.48 -27.79
N SER A 696 46.84 -24.37 -27.26
CA SER A 696 46.95 -25.74 -27.74
C SER A 696 46.03 -26.65 -26.95
N VAL A 697 45.17 -27.41 -27.63
CA VAL A 697 44.36 -28.49 -27.04
C VAL A 697 44.63 -29.76 -27.82
N GLY A 698 45.12 -30.81 -27.17
CA GLY A 698 45.43 -32.08 -27.82
C GLY A 698 44.89 -33.28 -27.07
N GLY A 699 44.63 -34.37 -27.78
CA GLY A 699 44.17 -35.64 -27.20
C GLY A 699 44.26 -36.82 -28.17
N PRO A 700 44.20 -38.06 -27.66
CA PRO A 700 44.25 -39.27 -28.48
C PRO A 700 42.99 -39.43 -29.33
N MET A 701 43.13 -39.97 -30.54
CA MET A 701 41.99 -40.28 -31.42
C MET A 701 41.56 -41.77 -31.32
N PRO A 702 40.26 -42.08 -31.49
CA PRO A 702 39.81 -43.45 -31.75
C PRO A 702 40.49 -44.02 -32.99
N GLY A 703 40.99 -45.26 -32.92
CA GLY A 703 41.72 -45.91 -34.01
C GLY A 703 43.26 -45.75 -33.97
N GLY A 704 43.79 -44.92 -33.07
CA GLY A 704 45.22 -44.67 -32.94
C GLY A 704 45.65 -43.40 -33.65
N GLY A 705 46.62 -42.70 -33.05
CA GLY A 705 46.99 -41.34 -33.43
C GLY A 705 46.52 -40.29 -32.42
N TYR A 706 46.80 -39.03 -32.72
CA TYR A 706 46.68 -37.92 -31.78
C TYR A 706 46.32 -36.63 -32.53
N LEU A 707 45.26 -35.97 -32.07
CA LEU A 707 44.77 -34.69 -32.62
C LEU A 707 45.30 -33.56 -31.76
N THR A 708 45.79 -32.47 -32.37
CA THR A 708 46.05 -31.20 -31.67
C THR A 708 45.47 -30.03 -32.45
N SER A 709 44.70 -29.19 -31.77
CA SER A 709 44.20 -27.90 -32.24
C SER A 709 44.97 -26.76 -31.59
N PHE A 710 45.18 -25.69 -32.33
CA PHE A 710 45.98 -24.51 -32.00
C PHE A 710 45.17 -23.26 -32.34
N THR A 711 44.47 -22.70 -31.35
CA THR A 711 43.66 -21.49 -31.52
C THR A 711 44.50 -20.26 -31.20
N ASP A 712 44.54 -19.27 -32.09
CA ASP A 712 45.01 -17.94 -31.74
C ASP A 712 43.91 -17.26 -30.92
N ILE A 713 44.14 -17.16 -29.61
CA ILE A 713 43.25 -16.52 -28.65
C ILE A 713 43.79 -15.13 -28.26
N THR A 714 44.62 -14.48 -29.08
CA THR A 714 45.21 -13.18 -28.70
C THR A 714 44.15 -12.13 -28.38
N GLU A 715 43.11 -12.02 -29.20
CA GLU A 715 42.01 -11.08 -28.96
C GLU A 715 41.18 -11.48 -27.72
N GLU A 716 40.81 -12.75 -27.58
CA GLU A 716 40.09 -13.25 -26.40
C GLU A 716 40.91 -13.06 -25.11
N ALA A 717 42.23 -13.28 -25.15
CA ALA A 717 43.14 -13.08 -24.03
C ALA A 717 43.37 -11.59 -23.72
N LEU A 718 43.33 -10.70 -24.72
CA LEU A 718 43.35 -9.25 -24.52
C LEU A 718 42.04 -8.75 -23.94
N VAL A 719 40.89 -9.16 -24.47
CA VAL A 719 39.56 -8.85 -23.95
C VAL A 719 39.39 -9.42 -22.54
N ARG A 720 39.90 -10.62 -22.25
CA ARG A 720 39.89 -11.22 -20.91
C ARG A 720 40.85 -10.52 -19.96
N ALA A 721 42.01 -10.05 -20.42
CA ALA A 721 42.91 -9.23 -19.60
C ALA A 721 42.31 -7.85 -19.31
N GLU A 722 41.61 -7.24 -20.27
CA GLU A 722 40.95 -5.94 -20.09
C GLU A 722 39.65 -6.06 -19.28
N LEU A 723 38.91 -7.16 -19.43
CA LEU A 723 37.79 -7.52 -18.55
C LEU A 723 38.29 -7.79 -17.14
N ASN A 724 39.38 -8.54 -16.96
CA ASN A 724 39.97 -8.74 -15.63
C ASN A 724 40.45 -7.42 -15.04
N ARG A 725 41.12 -6.53 -15.80
CA ARG A 725 41.44 -5.17 -15.32
C ARG A 725 40.20 -4.35 -14.97
N THR A 726 39.13 -4.48 -15.74
CA THR A 726 37.86 -3.79 -15.47
C THR A 726 37.19 -4.38 -14.24
N LEU A 727 37.29 -5.70 -14.02
CA LEU A 727 36.86 -6.38 -12.81
C LEU A 727 37.73 -5.98 -11.61
N ASP A 728 39.05 -5.95 -11.71
CA ASP A 728 39.96 -5.45 -10.68
C ASP A 728 39.66 -3.99 -10.34
N GLN A 729 39.40 -3.13 -11.34
CA GLN A 729 38.96 -1.74 -11.13
C GLN A 729 37.55 -1.64 -10.54
N LEU A 730 36.66 -2.58 -10.85
CA LEU A 730 35.31 -2.65 -10.28
C LEU A 730 35.35 -3.21 -8.86
N GLU A 731 36.21 -4.18 -8.55
CA GLU A 731 36.46 -4.71 -7.22
C GLU A 731 37.15 -3.66 -6.36
N GLN A 732 38.17 -2.96 -6.85
CA GLN A 732 38.75 -1.80 -6.17
C GLN A 732 37.72 -0.68 -5.97
N ARG A 733 36.81 -0.41 -6.93
CA ARG A 733 35.73 0.57 -6.74
C ARG A 733 34.65 0.06 -5.80
N VAL A 734 34.32 -1.22 -5.79
CA VAL A 734 33.33 -1.83 -4.89
C VAL A 734 33.90 -1.88 -3.48
N GLU A 735 35.17 -2.23 -3.31
CA GLU A 735 35.90 -2.22 -2.05
C GLU A 735 36.07 -0.79 -1.55
N ALA A 736 36.50 0.17 -2.38
CA ALA A 736 36.55 1.58 -2.02
C ALA A 736 35.16 2.14 -1.68
N ARG A 737 34.10 1.79 -2.42
CA ARG A 737 32.71 2.17 -2.07
C ARG A 737 32.21 1.44 -0.83
N THR A 738 32.67 0.23 -0.55
CA THR A 738 32.30 -0.54 0.66
C THR A 738 33.05 0.01 1.88
N GLN A 739 34.29 0.45 1.71
CA GLN A 739 35.04 1.21 2.70
C GLN A 739 34.40 2.58 2.93
N GLU A 740 34.08 3.36 1.89
CA GLU A 740 33.32 4.61 2.02
C GLU A 740 31.94 4.40 2.65
N LEU A 741 31.22 3.31 2.34
CA LEU A 741 29.95 2.97 2.97
C LEU A 741 30.12 2.52 4.42
N ASN A 742 31.19 1.79 4.74
CA ASN A 742 31.51 1.39 6.11
C ASN A 742 31.96 2.61 6.93
N ASP A 743 32.77 3.50 6.37
CA ASP A 743 33.14 4.80 6.93
C ASP A 743 31.92 5.69 7.11
N ALA A 744 31.02 5.76 6.12
CA ALA A 744 29.78 6.52 6.22
C ALA A 744 28.85 5.91 7.28
N ASN A 745 28.76 4.58 7.38
CA ASN A 745 27.99 3.88 8.41
C ASN A 745 28.65 4.02 9.80
N GLN A 746 29.98 4.03 9.90
CA GLN A 746 30.72 4.29 11.14
C GLN A 746 30.54 5.75 11.57
N ARG A 747 30.59 6.71 10.64
CA ARG A 747 30.26 8.13 10.88
C ARG A 747 28.79 8.30 11.26
N LEU A 748 27.86 7.59 10.63
CA LEU A 748 26.44 7.62 10.98
C LEU A 748 26.19 7.00 12.36
N ALA A 749 26.87 5.91 12.70
CA ALA A 749 26.82 5.27 14.01
C ALA A 749 27.50 6.13 15.08
N ALA A 750 28.61 6.80 14.76
CA ALA A 750 29.26 7.79 15.60
C ALA A 750 28.31 8.97 15.84
N THR A 751 27.77 9.59 14.79
CA THR A 751 26.76 10.67 14.86
C THR A 751 25.52 10.24 15.64
N THR A 752 25.09 8.98 15.55
CA THR A 752 23.94 8.46 16.31
C THR A 752 24.29 8.27 17.79
N ARG A 753 25.49 7.76 18.09
CA ARG A 753 26.02 7.68 19.47
C ARG A 753 26.26 9.06 20.06
N GLU A 754 26.80 10.00 19.29
CA GLU A 754 26.99 11.41 19.63
C GLU A 754 25.64 12.08 19.86
N LYS A 755 24.63 11.86 19.02
CA LYS A 755 23.27 12.39 19.23
C LYS A 755 22.64 11.81 20.49
N THR A 756 22.80 10.52 20.76
CA THR A 756 22.29 9.89 21.99
C THR A 756 23.03 10.39 23.23
N ARG A 757 24.36 10.54 23.14
CA ARG A 757 25.22 11.11 24.20
C ARG A 757 24.96 12.59 24.41
N PHE A 758 24.66 13.35 23.35
CA PHE A 758 24.27 14.76 23.39
C PHE A 758 22.90 14.92 24.03
N LEU A 759 21.92 14.08 23.71
CA LEU A 759 20.62 14.08 24.40
C LEU A 759 20.74 13.67 25.87
N ALA A 760 21.69 12.79 26.22
CA ALA A 760 22.00 12.43 27.59
C ALA A 760 22.76 13.55 28.36
N ALA A 761 23.69 14.26 27.70
CA ALA A 761 24.41 15.40 28.25
C ALA A 761 23.47 16.61 28.41
N ALA A 762 22.74 16.99 27.37
CA ALA A 762 21.72 18.05 27.45
C ALA A 762 20.63 17.73 28.49
N SER A 763 20.29 16.44 28.70
CA SER A 763 19.43 16.02 29.82
C SER A 763 20.04 16.30 31.19
N HIS A 764 21.36 16.21 31.34
CA HIS A 764 22.09 16.52 32.57
C HIS A 764 22.14 18.05 32.76
N ASP A 765 22.64 18.75 31.76
CA ASP A 765 22.82 20.21 31.72
C ASP A 765 21.49 20.99 31.89
N LEU A 766 20.34 20.39 31.52
CA LEU A 766 19.01 20.97 31.75
C LEU A 766 18.40 20.62 33.12
N LEU A 767 18.82 19.52 33.76
CA LEU A 767 18.34 19.12 35.09
C LEU A 767 19.11 19.83 36.22
N GLN A 768 20.38 20.16 36.01
CA GLN A 768 21.24 20.84 36.99
C GLN A 768 20.77 22.24 37.41
N PRO A 769 20.42 23.18 36.50
CA PRO A 769 19.90 24.49 36.91
C PRO A 769 18.55 24.37 37.64
N LEU A 770 17.72 23.38 37.30
CA LEU A 770 16.48 23.09 38.05
C LEU A 770 16.77 22.53 39.44
N HIS A 771 17.83 21.73 39.61
CA HIS A 771 18.28 21.23 40.90
C HIS A 771 18.75 22.35 41.83
N ALA A 772 19.65 23.22 41.35
CA ALA A 772 20.12 24.38 42.11
C ALA A 772 18.94 25.31 42.47
N ALA A 773 18.06 25.61 41.50
CA ALA A 773 16.87 26.43 41.74
C ALA A 773 15.95 25.85 42.83
N ARG A 774 15.72 24.53 42.85
CA ARG A 774 14.88 23.86 43.86
C ARG A 774 15.50 23.85 45.26
N LEU A 775 16.83 23.73 45.35
CA LEU A 775 17.57 23.87 46.61
C LEU A 775 17.48 25.31 47.14
N PHE A 776 17.68 26.31 46.27
CA PHE A 776 17.55 27.73 46.64
C PHE A 776 16.10 28.11 47.03
N THR A 777 15.06 27.68 46.31
CA THR A 777 13.66 27.94 46.69
C THR A 777 13.33 27.34 48.06
N SER A 778 13.85 26.15 48.36
CA SER A 778 13.63 25.47 49.63
C SER A 778 14.40 26.10 50.80
N ALA A 779 15.60 26.63 50.55
CA ALA A 779 16.33 27.45 51.53
C ALA A 779 15.62 28.80 51.78
N LEU A 780 15.04 29.38 50.73
CA LEU A 780 14.34 30.67 50.77
C LEU A 780 12.97 30.57 51.47
N ASP A 781 12.16 29.54 51.19
CA ASP A 781 10.86 29.31 51.84
C ASP A 781 10.97 29.27 53.38
N ARG A 782 12.08 28.73 53.91
CA ARG A 782 12.37 28.66 55.34
C ARG A 782 12.74 30.00 55.98
N ARG A 783 13.10 31.02 55.19
CA ARG A 783 13.51 32.36 55.64
C ARG A 783 12.47 33.45 55.36
N LEU A 784 11.39 33.13 54.65
CA LEU A 784 10.33 34.07 54.28
C LEU A 784 9.06 33.87 55.12
N GLU A 785 8.35 34.98 55.33
CA GLU A 785 7.04 35.03 55.98
C GLU A 785 6.00 35.72 55.07
N GLY A 786 4.71 35.51 55.34
CA GLY A 786 3.61 36.13 54.60
C GLY A 786 3.59 35.78 53.10
N ASP A 787 3.16 36.74 52.28
CA ASP A 787 2.96 36.57 50.83
C ASP A 787 4.24 36.15 50.07
N ALA A 788 5.41 36.54 50.58
CA ALA A 788 6.70 36.17 50.00
C ALA A 788 6.94 34.65 50.07
N ARG A 789 6.48 34.00 51.16
CA ARG A 789 6.54 32.54 51.30
C ARG A 789 5.57 31.84 50.34
N ALA A 790 4.36 32.38 50.17
CA ALA A 790 3.40 31.87 49.20
C ALA A 790 3.94 31.96 47.76
N LEU A 791 4.74 32.98 47.43
CA LEU A 791 5.46 33.09 46.16
C LEU A 791 6.57 32.04 46.03
N ALA A 792 7.41 31.84 47.04
CA ALA A 792 8.45 30.80 47.02
C ALA A 792 7.86 29.40 46.76
N GLY A 793 6.78 29.03 47.47
CA GLY A 793 6.08 27.78 47.25
C GLY A 793 5.37 27.66 45.88
N ARG A 794 5.09 28.77 45.18
CA ARG A 794 4.61 28.74 43.78
C ARG A 794 5.76 28.51 42.80
N ILE A 795 6.91 29.13 43.01
CA ILE A 795 8.11 28.93 42.18
C ILE A 795 8.56 27.47 42.28
N ASP A 796 8.58 26.90 43.48
CA ASP A 796 8.94 25.50 43.71
C ASP A 796 8.03 24.52 42.93
N ARG A 797 6.70 24.70 43.00
CA ARG A 797 5.74 23.92 42.19
C ARG A 797 5.96 24.08 40.68
N SER A 798 6.31 25.28 40.21
CA SER A 798 6.64 25.49 38.80
C SER A 798 7.93 24.77 38.37
N ILE A 799 8.96 24.74 39.22
CA ILE A 799 10.20 23.98 38.99
C ILE A 799 9.89 22.48 38.90
N VAL A 800 9.15 21.93 39.87
CA VAL A 800 8.74 20.52 39.88
C VAL A 800 7.90 20.14 38.64
N SER A 801 7.01 21.04 38.17
CA SER A 801 6.27 20.81 36.93
C SER A 801 7.14 20.86 35.67
N ALA A 802 8.18 21.71 35.64
CA ALA A 802 9.14 21.77 34.53
C ALA A 802 10.05 20.54 34.49
N GLU A 803 10.49 20.06 35.66
CA GLU A 803 11.24 18.81 35.85
C GLU A 803 10.46 17.60 35.31
N ALA A 804 9.17 17.48 35.66
CA ALA A 804 8.30 16.41 35.17
C ALA A 804 8.07 16.47 33.65
N LEU A 805 7.99 17.68 33.08
CA LEU A 805 7.94 17.92 31.62
C LEU A 805 9.18 17.37 30.91
N LEU A 806 10.37 17.79 31.38
CA LEU A 806 11.65 17.41 30.80
C LEU A 806 11.86 15.90 30.86
N ARG A 807 11.63 15.28 32.03
CA ARG A 807 11.75 13.82 32.18
C ARG A 807 10.82 13.06 31.23
N ALA A 808 9.54 13.43 31.15
CA ALA A 808 8.59 12.76 30.25
C ALA A 808 8.98 12.88 28.77
N LEU A 809 9.46 14.05 28.34
CA LEU A 809 9.91 14.27 26.95
C LEU A 809 11.19 13.50 26.63
N LEU A 810 12.12 13.40 27.58
CA LEU A 810 13.36 12.63 27.46
C LEU A 810 13.10 11.11 27.43
N ASP A 811 12.16 10.61 28.24
CA ASP A 811 11.76 9.21 28.22
C ASP A 811 11.12 8.81 26.89
N ILE A 812 10.24 9.65 26.32
CA ILE A 812 9.70 9.46 24.97
C ILE A 812 10.83 9.42 23.93
N SER A 813 11.78 10.36 23.99
CA SER A 813 12.93 10.41 23.07
C SER A 813 13.79 9.13 23.14
N ARG A 814 14.02 8.60 24.34
CA ARG A 814 14.77 7.33 24.57
C ARG A 814 14.01 6.10 24.06
N LEU A 815 12.68 6.08 24.23
CA LEU A 815 11.79 5.02 23.72
C LEU A 815 11.65 5.05 22.19
N ASP A 816 11.70 6.24 21.57
CA ASP A 816 11.65 6.43 20.12
C ASP A 816 12.98 6.08 19.43
N ALA A 817 14.12 6.38 20.07
CA ALA A 817 15.44 6.01 19.58
C ALA A 817 15.75 4.51 19.67
N GLY A 818 14.86 3.70 20.28
CA GLY A 818 15.08 2.27 20.50
C GLY A 818 16.18 1.96 21.53
N GLY A 819 16.56 2.94 22.36
CA GLY A 819 17.67 2.83 23.31
C GLY A 819 17.37 2.03 24.58
N ILE A 820 16.11 1.66 24.81
CA ILE A 820 15.66 0.88 25.98
C ILE A 820 15.36 -0.55 25.52
N GLN A 821 16.20 -1.49 25.94
CA GLN A 821 15.96 -2.93 25.80
C GLN A 821 15.39 -3.46 27.13
N PRO A 822 14.18 -4.08 27.15
CA PRO A 822 13.64 -4.67 28.37
C PRO A 822 14.55 -5.78 28.90
N SER A 823 14.70 -5.86 30.21
CA SER A 823 15.38 -6.96 30.89
C SER A 823 14.35 -7.86 31.60
N PRO A 824 13.68 -8.79 30.89
CA PRO A 824 12.61 -9.59 31.49
C PRO A 824 13.13 -10.56 32.56
N GLU A 825 12.55 -10.45 33.75
CA GLU A 825 12.81 -11.32 34.90
C GLU A 825 11.49 -11.86 35.50
N ALA A 826 11.57 -12.81 36.43
CA ALA A 826 10.41 -13.38 37.08
C ALA A 826 9.93 -12.48 38.24
N VAL A 827 8.99 -11.58 37.95
CA VAL A 827 8.51 -10.55 38.89
C VAL A 827 7.25 -11.03 39.64
N PRO A 828 7.29 -11.18 40.98
CA PRO A 828 6.09 -11.40 41.79
C PRO A 828 5.26 -10.10 41.86
N LEU A 829 3.98 -10.17 41.49
CA LEU A 829 3.14 -8.97 41.33
C LEU A 829 2.73 -8.32 42.66
N ALA A 830 2.63 -9.08 43.75
CA ALA A 830 2.22 -8.55 45.05
C ALA A 830 3.14 -7.44 45.58
N PRO A 831 4.44 -7.68 45.87
CA PRO A 831 5.32 -6.64 46.43
C PRO A 831 5.44 -5.42 45.51
N LEU A 832 5.47 -5.62 44.19
CA LEU A 832 5.54 -4.52 43.22
C LEU A 832 4.29 -3.62 43.26
N ILE A 833 3.09 -4.20 43.36
CA ILE A 833 1.84 -3.43 43.40
C ILE A 833 1.65 -2.78 44.77
N ASP A 834 1.98 -3.50 45.87
CA ASP A 834 1.88 -2.96 47.23
C ASP A 834 2.78 -1.72 47.38
N GLU A 835 4.05 -1.77 46.95
CA GLU A 835 4.99 -0.63 46.99
C GLU A 835 4.45 0.60 46.22
N VAL A 836 3.92 0.41 45.01
CA VAL A 836 3.32 1.49 44.22
C VAL A 836 2.05 2.05 44.87
N VAL A 837 1.26 1.21 45.55
CA VAL A 837 0.04 1.63 46.24
C VAL A 837 0.36 2.38 47.53
N GLU A 838 1.29 1.91 48.36
CA GLU A 838 1.69 2.62 49.59
C GLU A 838 2.32 3.97 49.26
N THR A 839 3.17 4.05 48.23
CA THR A 839 3.74 5.33 47.75
C THR A 839 2.69 6.36 47.36
N LEU A 840 1.54 5.91 46.81
CA LEU A 840 0.47 6.78 46.32
C LEU A 840 -0.71 6.91 47.30
N ARG A 841 -0.67 6.23 48.46
CA ARG A 841 -1.70 6.28 49.50
C ARG A 841 -1.86 7.69 50.11
N PRO A 842 -0.80 8.43 50.49
CA PRO A 842 -0.96 9.78 51.05
C PRO A 842 -1.65 10.75 50.09
N LEU A 843 -1.33 10.67 48.79
CA LEU A 843 -1.93 11.50 47.74
C LEU A 843 -3.43 11.20 47.53
N ALA A 844 -3.86 9.95 47.74
CA ALA A 844 -5.26 9.58 47.73
C ALA A 844 -5.99 10.08 49.00
N GLU A 845 -5.35 9.95 50.16
CA GLU A 845 -5.89 10.37 51.46
C GLU A 845 -6.03 11.90 51.59
N GLU A 846 -5.09 12.68 51.05
CA GLU A 846 -5.17 14.15 50.95
C GLU A 846 -6.42 14.60 50.15
N LYS A 847 -6.80 13.82 49.13
CA LYS A 847 -8.04 14.00 48.36
C LYS A 847 -9.29 13.37 48.99
N GLY A 848 -9.18 12.70 50.13
CA GLY A 848 -10.28 11.95 50.76
C GLY A 848 -10.73 10.69 50.00
N LEU A 849 -9.87 10.13 49.15
CA LEU A 849 -10.15 8.94 48.34
C LEU A 849 -9.67 7.65 49.02
N HIS A 850 -10.42 6.56 48.84
CA HIS A 850 -9.99 5.24 49.30
C HIS A 850 -9.16 4.51 48.23
N LEU A 851 -7.84 4.41 48.41
CA LEU A 851 -6.97 3.54 47.61
C LEU A 851 -6.86 2.14 48.24
N ARG A 852 -7.33 1.11 47.54
CA ARG A 852 -7.44 -0.29 48.03
C ARG A 852 -6.79 -1.29 47.08
N THR A 853 -6.16 -2.33 47.63
CA THR A 853 -5.69 -3.49 46.87
C THR A 853 -6.75 -4.60 46.83
N GLY A 854 -6.83 -5.29 45.69
CA GLY A 854 -7.55 -6.55 45.52
C GLY A 854 -6.62 -7.76 45.66
N PRO A 855 -6.99 -8.94 45.12
CA PRO A 855 -6.08 -10.08 45.08
C PRO A 855 -4.84 -9.74 44.22
N LEU A 856 -3.63 -9.92 44.73
CA LEU A 856 -2.38 -9.59 44.03
C LEU A 856 -1.55 -10.81 43.59
N SER A 857 -2.13 -12.02 43.70
CA SER A 857 -1.43 -13.28 43.48
C SER A 857 -0.98 -13.49 42.03
N GLY A 858 0.32 -13.74 41.83
CA GLY A 858 0.88 -14.22 40.57
C GLY A 858 2.31 -13.72 40.30
N THR A 859 2.98 -14.40 39.38
CA THR A 859 4.32 -14.04 38.88
C THR A 859 4.28 -13.95 37.36
N VAL A 860 4.95 -12.94 36.80
CA VAL A 860 5.01 -12.68 35.36
C VAL A 860 6.47 -12.58 34.90
N MET A 861 6.75 -12.91 33.64
CA MET A 861 8.06 -12.65 33.03
C MET A 861 8.04 -11.25 32.42
N THR A 862 8.69 -10.27 33.06
CA THR A 862 8.63 -8.86 32.65
C THR A 862 9.76 -8.04 33.25
N ASP A 863 9.95 -6.81 32.79
CA ASP A 863 10.90 -5.86 33.40
C ASP A 863 10.21 -5.11 34.55
N ALA A 864 10.72 -5.26 35.77
CA ALA A 864 10.09 -4.69 36.97
C ALA A 864 10.02 -3.15 36.92
N GLY A 865 11.03 -2.48 36.37
CA GLY A 865 11.08 -1.01 36.28
C GLY A 865 10.08 -0.46 35.27
N LEU A 866 9.99 -1.09 34.10
CA LEU A 866 9.01 -0.74 33.07
C LEU A 866 7.57 -1.00 33.55
N LEU A 867 7.31 -2.13 34.21
CA LEU A 867 5.98 -2.41 34.78
C LEU A 867 5.63 -1.43 35.92
N ARG A 868 6.58 -1.09 36.79
CA ARG A 868 6.40 -0.06 37.84
C ARG A 868 5.96 1.27 37.25
N SER A 869 6.67 1.77 36.23
CA SER A 869 6.36 3.04 35.55
C SER A 869 4.95 3.04 34.96
N VAL A 870 4.53 1.93 34.34
CA VAL A 870 3.17 1.76 33.81
C VAL A 870 2.12 1.80 34.92
N LEU A 871 2.32 1.06 36.02
CA LEU A 871 1.39 1.03 37.15
C LEU A 871 1.27 2.41 37.83
N GLN A 872 2.40 3.08 38.08
CA GLN A 872 2.44 4.40 38.69
C GLN A 872 1.68 5.44 37.83
N ASN A 873 1.86 5.43 36.50
CA ASN A 873 1.11 6.30 35.60
C ASN A 873 -0.41 6.03 35.64
N LEU A 874 -0.83 4.77 35.66
CA LEU A 874 -2.25 4.41 35.73
C LEU A 874 -2.89 4.77 37.08
N VAL A 875 -2.24 4.46 38.20
CA VAL A 875 -2.76 4.77 39.55
C VAL A 875 -2.76 6.28 39.82
N THR A 876 -1.72 7.01 39.39
CA THR A 876 -1.69 8.48 39.51
C THR A 876 -2.82 9.12 38.69
N ASN A 877 -3.11 8.62 37.48
CA ASN A 877 -4.26 9.11 36.70
C ASN A 877 -5.60 8.76 37.38
N ALA A 878 -5.73 7.55 37.94
CA ALA A 878 -6.93 7.15 38.68
C ALA A 878 -7.20 8.07 39.89
N VAL A 879 -6.18 8.38 40.70
CA VAL A 879 -6.28 9.31 41.84
C VAL A 879 -6.51 10.76 41.37
N ARG A 880 -5.90 11.17 40.24
CA ARG A 880 -6.07 12.53 39.67
C ARG A 880 -7.50 12.78 39.19
N TYR A 881 -8.09 11.86 38.42
CA TYR A 881 -9.39 12.04 37.77
C TYR A 881 -10.60 11.49 38.55
N THR A 882 -10.37 11.00 39.77
CA THR A 882 -11.44 10.73 40.75
C THR A 882 -11.63 11.94 41.65
N PRO A 883 -12.82 12.59 41.65
CA PRO A 883 -13.15 13.63 42.62
C PRO A 883 -13.58 13.05 43.97
N ASP A 884 -14.37 11.98 43.97
CA ASP A 884 -14.90 11.31 45.16
C ASP A 884 -14.99 9.78 44.98
N GLY A 885 -14.96 9.04 46.10
CA GLY A 885 -15.01 7.57 46.12
C GLY A 885 -13.64 6.92 46.33
N GLY A 886 -13.11 6.23 45.32
CA GLY A 886 -11.86 5.48 45.49
C GLY A 886 -11.32 4.77 44.25
N VAL A 887 -10.13 4.20 44.43
CA VAL A 887 -9.35 3.51 43.40
C VAL A 887 -9.01 2.09 43.90
N VAL A 888 -9.17 1.10 43.02
CA VAL A 888 -8.86 -0.31 43.32
C VAL A 888 -7.85 -0.84 42.32
N VAL A 889 -6.74 -1.40 42.83
CA VAL A 889 -5.71 -2.09 42.02
C VAL A 889 -5.77 -3.58 42.34
N GLY A 890 -5.83 -4.45 41.33
CA GLY A 890 -5.88 -5.90 41.58
C GLY A 890 -5.53 -6.76 40.38
N VAL A 891 -5.13 -8.00 40.64
CA VAL A 891 -4.71 -9.00 39.67
C VAL A 891 -5.78 -10.09 39.52
N ARG A 892 -6.00 -10.57 38.30
CA ARG A 892 -6.91 -11.68 38.01
C ARG A 892 -6.40 -12.58 36.89
N ARG A 893 -6.29 -13.89 37.14
CA ARG A 893 -5.97 -14.87 36.10
C ARG A 893 -7.10 -14.95 35.06
N ARG A 894 -6.74 -14.96 33.78
CA ARG A 894 -7.60 -15.07 32.60
C ARG A 894 -6.96 -16.04 31.61
N GLY A 895 -7.22 -17.34 31.81
CA GLY A 895 -6.55 -18.40 31.06
C GLY A 895 -5.06 -18.45 31.37
N ALA A 896 -4.22 -18.40 30.32
CA ALA A 896 -2.77 -18.37 30.42
C ALA A 896 -2.18 -17.04 30.93
N ASN A 897 -2.99 -15.96 31.00
CA ASN A 897 -2.51 -14.62 31.35
C ASN A 897 -2.96 -14.18 32.75
N LEU A 898 -2.13 -13.38 33.42
CA LEU A 898 -2.51 -12.55 34.54
C LEU A 898 -2.91 -11.17 34.02
N ARG A 899 -4.08 -10.68 34.44
CA ARG A 899 -4.57 -9.35 34.09
C ARG A 899 -4.53 -8.44 35.31
N ILE A 900 -3.80 -7.34 35.23
CA ILE A 900 -3.72 -6.31 36.26
C ILE A 900 -4.76 -5.24 35.90
N ASP A 901 -5.74 -5.02 36.78
CA ASP A 901 -6.80 -4.01 36.65
C ASP A 901 -6.52 -2.84 37.60
N VAL A 902 -6.49 -1.61 37.08
CA VAL A 902 -6.64 -0.37 37.85
C VAL A 902 -8.04 0.17 37.57
N ILE A 903 -8.86 0.34 38.60
CA ILE A 903 -10.27 0.73 38.51
C ILE A 903 -10.49 1.98 39.37
N ASP A 904 -11.08 3.01 38.78
CA ASP A 904 -11.45 4.25 39.45
C ASP A 904 -12.97 4.47 39.46
N SER A 905 -13.46 5.30 40.40
CA SER A 905 -14.84 5.80 40.44
C SER A 905 -15.00 7.19 39.82
N GLY A 906 -14.04 7.64 39.01
CA GLY A 906 -13.93 9.02 38.56
C GLY A 906 -14.88 9.44 37.43
N VAL A 907 -14.54 10.55 36.77
CA VAL A 907 -15.39 11.18 35.73
C VAL A 907 -15.73 10.28 34.54
N GLY A 908 -14.92 9.23 34.29
CA GLY A 908 -15.09 8.34 33.15
C GLY A 908 -14.80 9.00 31.80
N ILE A 909 -14.83 8.21 30.72
CA ILE A 909 -14.36 8.62 29.39
C ILE A 909 -15.40 8.24 28.32
N ALA A 910 -15.86 9.24 27.57
CA ALA A 910 -16.86 9.11 26.51
C ALA A 910 -16.38 8.18 25.36
N PRO A 911 -17.23 7.30 24.78
CA PRO A 911 -16.80 6.23 23.86
C PRO A 911 -16.09 6.68 22.58
N ASP A 912 -16.41 7.87 22.09
CA ASP A 912 -15.78 8.54 20.95
C ASP A 912 -14.35 8.99 21.26
N ARG A 913 -14.09 9.38 22.51
CA ARG A 913 -12.79 9.90 23.00
C ARG A 913 -11.85 8.83 23.56
N GLN A 914 -12.31 7.60 23.79
CA GLN A 914 -11.51 6.50 24.36
C GLN A 914 -10.27 6.08 23.55
N ARG A 915 -10.15 6.50 22.28
CA ARG A 915 -8.93 6.32 21.46
C ARG A 915 -7.98 7.52 21.49
N GLU A 916 -8.52 8.69 21.78
CA GLU A 916 -7.80 9.98 21.70
C GLU A 916 -6.90 10.17 22.91
N ILE A 917 -7.33 9.72 24.10
CA ILE A 917 -6.59 9.81 25.38
C ILE A 917 -5.17 9.20 25.38
N PHE A 918 -4.84 8.35 24.41
CA PHE A 918 -3.50 7.75 24.27
C PHE A 918 -2.56 8.61 23.41
N GLY A 919 -3.08 9.65 22.77
CA GLY A 919 -2.29 10.65 22.04
C GLY A 919 -1.52 11.57 22.96
N GLU A 920 -0.34 11.99 22.50
CA GLU A 920 0.52 12.94 23.22
C GLU A 920 -0.19 14.28 23.45
N PHE A 921 0.06 14.90 24.62
CA PHE A 921 -0.53 16.17 25.06
C PHE A 921 -2.07 16.22 25.13
N THR A 922 -2.76 15.09 24.93
CA THR A 922 -4.23 15.04 24.90
C THR A 922 -4.81 15.14 26.31
N ARG A 923 -5.70 16.10 26.55
CA ARG A 923 -6.48 16.23 27.80
C ARG A 923 -7.98 16.21 27.49
N ILE A 924 -8.76 15.49 28.29
CA ILE A 924 -10.20 15.28 28.06
C ILE A 924 -10.95 15.40 29.39
N GLY A 925 -11.69 16.50 29.58
CA GLY A 925 -12.53 16.74 30.75
C GLY A 925 -12.60 18.22 31.14
N ALA A 926 -13.58 18.57 31.97
CA ALA A 926 -13.77 19.91 32.54
C ALA A 926 -13.12 20.08 33.93
N VAL A 927 -12.34 19.09 34.39
CA VAL A 927 -11.58 19.16 35.64
C VAL A 927 -10.23 19.80 35.34
N GLU A 928 -9.98 20.99 35.89
CA GLU A 928 -8.67 21.67 35.85
C GLU A 928 -7.65 20.94 36.74
N ALA A 929 -7.23 19.75 36.32
CA ALA A 929 -6.16 19.00 36.97
C ALA A 929 -4.81 19.24 36.26
N GLU A 930 -3.78 19.58 37.04
CA GLU A 930 -2.41 19.68 36.53
C GLU A 930 -1.92 18.31 36.02
N GLY A 931 -1.56 18.23 34.73
CA GLY A 931 -1.06 16.98 34.13
C GLY A 931 -0.90 17.08 32.62
N LEU A 932 0.28 16.74 32.10
CA LEU A 932 0.76 17.16 30.78
C LEU A 932 0.16 16.42 29.57
N GLY A 933 -0.71 15.43 29.79
CA GLY A 933 -1.27 14.60 28.71
C GLY A 933 -0.31 13.55 28.14
N LEU A 934 0.83 13.28 28.80
CA LEU A 934 1.86 12.34 28.30
C LEU A 934 1.80 10.94 28.92
N GLY A 935 1.24 10.79 30.14
CA GLY A 935 1.32 9.54 30.89
C GLY A 935 0.69 8.32 30.21
N LEU A 936 -0.43 8.49 29.50
CA LEU A 936 -1.08 7.39 28.76
C LEU A 936 -0.34 7.02 27.46
N ALA A 937 0.31 7.98 26.80
CA ALA A 937 1.17 7.72 25.64
C ALA A 937 2.42 6.91 26.05
N ILE A 938 3.04 7.25 27.19
CA ILE A 938 4.15 6.49 27.80
C ILE A 938 3.68 5.07 28.17
N VAL A 939 2.51 4.93 28.79
CA VAL A 939 1.92 3.60 29.08
C VAL A 939 1.74 2.77 27.82
N GLU A 940 1.17 3.31 26.74
CA GLU A 940 1.00 2.55 25.50
C GLU A 940 2.36 2.11 24.92
N ARG A 941 3.36 3.00 24.97
CA ARG A 941 4.70 2.72 24.43
C ARG A 941 5.42 1.62 25.21
N ILE A 942 5.43 1.70 26.54
CA ILE A 942 6.06 0.69 27.40
C ILE A 942 5.32 -0.65 27.29
N VAL A 943 3.99 -0.65 27.32
CA VAL A 943 3.18 -1.89 27.19
C VAL A 943 3.45 -2.59 25.86
N ARG A 944 3.61 -1.83 24.76
CA ARG A 944 4.01 -2.36 23.45
C ARG A 944 5.43 -2.93 23.46
N LEU A 945 6.37 -2.28 24.16
CA LEU A 945 7.76 -2.74 24.35
C LEU A 945 7.85 -4.05 25.15
N LEU A 946 6.97 -4.22 26.15
CA LEU A 946 6.82 -5.45 26.94
C LEU A 946 6.04 -6.57 26.21
N GLY A 947 5.61 -6.36 24.96
CA GLY A 947 4.80 -7.32 24.20
C GLY A 947 3.39 -7.54 24.76
N ALA A 948 2.92 -6.65 25.63
CA ALA A 948 1.64 -6.72 26.32
C ALA A 948 0.57 -5.87 25.62
N GLN A 949 -0.67 -5.94 26.13
CA GLN A 949 -1.77 -5.09 25.67
C GLN A 949 -2.44 -4.37 26.84
N VAL A 950 -2.65 -3.06 26.68
CA VAL A 950 -3.50 -2.23 27.55
C VAL A 950 -4.91 -2.20 26.96
N THR A 951 -5.92 -2.35 27.82
CA THR A 951 -7.33 -2.33 27.44
C THR A 951 -8.09 -1.38 28.38
N LEU A 952 -9.01 -0.59 27.82
CA LEU A 952 -9.84 0.35 28.54
C LEU A 952 -11.29 -0.11 28.52
N ALA A 953 -11.96 -0.06 29.67
CA ALA A 953 -13.41 -0.10 29.78
C ALA A 953 -13.88 1.03 30.70
N SER A 954 -14.48 2.08 30.12
CA SER A 954 -14.98 3.23 30.87
C SER A 954 -16.41 3.59 30.48
N ARG A 955 -17.11 4.24 31.40
CA ARG A 955 -18.42 4.88 31.20
C ARG A 955 -18.37 6.26 31.82
N GLU A 956 -18.74 7.28 31.06
CA GLU A 956 -18.86 8.66 31.51
C GLU A 956 -19.78 8.76 32.74
N GLY A 957 -19.35 9.52 33.75
CA GLY A 957 -20.02 9.65 35.06
C GLY A 957 -20.02 8.39 35.94
N ARG A 958 -19.19 7.38 35.64
CA ARG A 958 -19.18 6.07 36.32
C ARG A 958 -17.78 5.47 36.53
N GLY A 959 -16.72 6.20 36.22
CA GLY A 959 -15.33 5.75 36.32
C GLY A 959 -14.76 5.00 35.11
N SER A 960 -13.47 4.70 35.19
CA SER A 960 -12.70 3.95 34.20
C SER A 960 -12.07 2.68 34.79
N ARG A 961 -11.68 1.78 33.89
CA ARG A 961 -10.82 0.63 34.20
C ARG A 961 -9.79 0.49 33.10
N PHE A 962 -8.53 0.55 33.49
CA PHE A 962 -7.38 0.23 32.66
C PHE A 962 -6.87 -1.15 33.06
N SER A 963 -6.68 -2.03 32.07
CA SER A 963 -6.32 -3.43 32.28
C SER A 963 -5.14 -3.83 31.40
N ILE A 964 -4.08 -4.35 32.01
CA ILE A 964 -2.87 -4.85 31.33
C ILE A 964 -2.86 -6.38 31.42
N SER A 965 -2.56 -7.09 30.33
CA SER A 965 -2.46 -8.57 30.33
C SER A 965 -1.05 -9.05 30.02
N LEU A 966 -0.50 -9.89 30.90
CA LEU A 966 0.83 -10.50 30.79
C LEU A 966 0.74 -12.04 30.94
N PRO A 967 1.63 -12.83 30.31
CA PRO A 967 1.67 -14.28 30.52
C PRO A 967 1.97 -14.65 31.97
N ALA A 968 1.25 -15.64 32.51
CA ALA A 968 1.47 -16.15 33.86
C ALA A 968 2.62 -17.18 33.89
N LEU A 969 3.54 -17.08 34.86
CA LEU A 969 4.37 -18.23 35.22
C LEU A 969 3.57 -19.21 36.08
N GLU A 970 3.58 -20.49 35.72
CA GLU A 970 2.80 -21.51 36.43
C GLU A 970 3.45 -22.02 37.73
N HIS A 971 4.73 -21.73 37.95
CA HIS A 971 5.46 -22.06 39.18
C HIS A 971 6.22 -20.86 39.70
N ALA A 972 5.86 -20.39 40.88
CA ALA A 972 6.66 -19.51 41.72
C ALA A 972 6.75 -20.14 43.11
N LEU A 973 7.98 -20.20 43.65
CA LEU A 973 8.22 -20.70 45.01
C LEU A 973 7.56 -19.78 46.05
N PRO A 974 7.21 -20.28 47.25
CA PRO A 974 6.53 -19.47 48.27
C PRO A 974 7.44 -18.31 48.72
N ALA A 975 6.92 -17.09 48.68
CA ALA A 975 7.59 -15.96 49.30
C ALA A 975 7.60 -16.15 50.82
N VAL A 976 8.79 -16.21 51.41
CA VAL A 976 8.97 -16.25 52.87
C VAL A 976 8.60 -14.88 53.42
N ALA A 977 7.51 -14.82 54.20
CA ALA A 977 7.09 -13.61 54.87
C ALA A 977 8.03 -13.28 56.03
N VAL A 978 8.98 -12.36 55.82
CA VAL A 978 9.70 -11.71 56.91
C VAL A 978 8.77 -10.66 57.52
N ARG A 979 8.31 -10.89 58.75
CA ARG A 979 7.68 -9.86 59.58
C ARG A 979 8.79 -9.02 60.19
N THR A 980 8.83 -7.73 59.87
CA THR A 980 9.63 -6.76 60.63
C THR A 980 8.74 -6.12 61.70
N GLU A 981 9.14 -6.23 62.97
CA GLU A 981 8.36 -5.73 64.10
C GLU A 981 8.42 -4.20 64.17
N VAL A 982 7.26 -3.56 64.37
CA VAL A 982 7.18 -2.11 64.61
C VAL A 982 7.57 -1.81 66.06
N ALA A 983 8.84 -1.53 66.28
CA ALA A 983 9.32 -1.04 67.57
C ALA A 983 8.92 0.44 67.76
N ARG A 984 7.91 0.68 68.61
CA ARG A 984 7.63 2.03 69.15
C ARG A 984 8.74 2.41 70.14
N ALA A 985 9.45 3.49 69.88
CA ALA A 985 10.13 4.26 70.91
C ALA A 985 10.07 5.75 70.54
N ALA A 986 9.27 6.51 71.27
CA ALA A 986 9.44 7.95 71.34
C ALA A 986 10.40 8.25 72.48
N ASP A 987 11.39 9.11 72.26
CA ASP A 987 11.86 10.00 73.32
C ASP A 987 12.47 11.28 72.76
N HIS A 988 12.43 12.34 73.56
CA HIS A 988 12.92 13.66 73.19
C HIS A 988 14.44 13.73 73.30
N ASN A 989 15.13 13.96 72.18
CA ASN A 989 16.55 14.33 72.21
C ASN A 989 16.81 15.53 71.32
N VAL A 990 17.48 16.56 71.86
CA VAL A 990 17.74 17.82 71.18
C VAL A 990 18.73 17.56 70.04
N ALA A 991 18.31 17.83 68.81
CA ALA A 991 19.13 17.58 67.62
C ALA A 991 20.43 18.40 67.68
N ARG A 992 21.58 17.73 67.64
CA ARG A 992 22.89 18.41 67.63
C ARG A 992 23.13 19.09 66.28
N VAL A 993 23.79 20.25 66.31
CA VAL A 993 24.25 20.94 65.10
C VAL A 993 25.36 20.11 64.46
N LEU A 994 25.13 19.62 63.24
CA LEU A 994 26.11 18.85 62.46
C LEU A 994 27.00 19.77 61.61
N ARG A 995 28.23 19.33 61.33
CA ARG A 995 29.09 19.85 60.25
C ARG A 995 28.90 18.98 59.01
N VAL A 996 28.28 19.52 57.97
CA VAL A 996 27.98 18.80 56.73
C VAL A 996 28.89 19.32 55.61
N LEU A 997 29.70 18.43 55.07
CA LEU A 997 30.50 18.67 53.87
C LEU A 997 29.67 18.32 52.63
N VAL A 998 29.55 19.26 51.70
CA VAL A 998 28.94 19.04 50.39
C VAL A 998 30.04 19.02 49.33
N ALA A 999 30.11 17.94 48.55
CA ALA A 999 31.04 17.78 47.44
C ALA A 999 30.25 17.56 46.14
N ASP A 1000 30.28 18.56 45.26
CA ASP A 1000 29.68 18.52 43.91
C ASP A 1000 30.60 19.32 42.98
N ASN A 1001 30.71 18.95 41.71
CA ASN A 1001 31.62 19.63 40.78
C ASN A 1001 31.10 20.99 40.29
N GLU A 1002 29.84 21.33 40.58
CA GLU A 1002 29.22 22.60 40.18
C GLU A 1002 29.09 23.59 41.35
N PRO A 1003 29.73 24.78 41.27
CA PRO A 1003 29.69 25.79 42.32
C PRO A 1003 28.27 26.17 42.74
N ASP A 1004 27.36 26.35 41.79
CA ASP A 1004 25.97 26.75 42.03
C ASP A 1004 25.18 25.69 42.83
N ILE A 1005 25.46 24.39 42.61
CA ILE A 1005 24.85 23.30 43.38
C ILE A 1005 25.46 23.24 44.78
N VAL A 1006 26.78 23.43 44.91
CA VAL A 1006 27.46 23.51 46.21
C VAL A 1006 26.90 24.68 47.04
N GLU A 1007 26.76 25.87 46.45
CA GLU A 1007 26.18 27.05 47.11
C GLU A 1007 24.72 26.82 47.54
N ALA A 1008 23.89 26.27 46.66
CA ALA A 1008 22.48 26.01 46.96
C ALA A 1008 22.29 24.95 48.07
N ALA A 1009 23.12 23.90 48.07
CA ALA A 1009 23.12 22.87 49.09
C ALA A 1009 23.66 23.38 50.44
N VAL A 1010 24.71 24.21 50.44
CA VAL A 1010 25.21 24.94 51.61
C VAL A 1010 24.10 25.80 52.22
N ALA A 1011 23.43 26.62 51.40
CA ALA A 1011 22.33 27.48 51.84
C ALA A 1011 21.14 26.69 52.43
N LEU A 1012 20.81 25.52 51.86
CA LEU A 1012 19.78 24.63 52.42
C LEU A 1012 20.20 24.04 53.77
N VAL A 1013 21.43 23.55 53.90
CA VAL A 1013 21.94 22.95 55.15
C VAL A 1013 22.00 23.99 56.28
N GLU A 1014 22.41 25.22 55.98
CA GLU A 1014 22.39 26.32 56.94
C GLU A 1014 20.95 26.70 57.35
N ALA A 1015 20.02 26.74 56.39
CA ALA A 1015 18.59 26.96 56.65
C ALA A 1015 17.92 25.81 57.45
N LEU A 1016 18.58 24.64 57.56
CA LEU A 1016 18.19 23.52 58.43
C LEU A 1016 18.84 23.60 59.83
N GLY A 1017 19.65 24.62 60.12
CA GLY A 1017 20.29 24.81 61.43
C GLY A 1017 21.57 23.99 61.62
N HIS A 1018 22.25 23.64 60.54
CA HIS A 1018 23.54 22.93 60.55
C HIS A 1018 24.66 23.84 60.02
N ARG A 1019 25.92 23.48 60.27
CA ARG A 1019 27.08 24.15 59.67
C ARG A 1019 27.43 23.45 58.37
N ALA A 1020 27.52 24.18 57.27
CA ALA A 1020 27.86 23.62 55.97
C ALA A 1020 29.30 23.96 55.57
N MET A 1021 29.93 23.10 54.76
CA MET A 1021 31.22 23.32 54.12
C MET A 1021 31.11 22.86 52.67
N GLY A 1022 31.50 23.70 51.72
CA GLY A 1022 31.47 23.36 50.29
C GLY A 1022 32.84 22.91 49.78
N ALA A 1023 32.85 21.93 48.87
CA ALA A 1023 34.03 21.49 48.13
C ALA A 1023 33.66 21.24 46.66
N ALA A 1024 34.44 21.82 45.74
CA ALA A 1024 34.22 21.69 44.30
C ALA A 1024 35.01 20.52 43.66
N THR A 1025 35.89 19.87 44.42
CA THR A 1025 36.74 18.75 43.96
C THR A 1025 36.91 17.69 45.04
N ALA A 1026 37.20 16.44 44.66
CA ALA A 1026 37.41 15.37 45.64
C ALA A 1026 38.63 15.66 46.55
N ALA A 1027 39.67 16.30 46.02
CA ALA A 1027 40.84 16.73 46.81
C ALA A 1027 40.48 17.74 47.91
N GLN A 1028 39.64 18.73 47.62
CA GLN A 1028 39.12 19.67 48.63
C GLN A 1028 38.24 18.95 49.67
N ALA A 1029 37.35 18.07 49.21
CA ALA A 1029 36.49 17.28 50.08
C ALA A 1029 37.30 16.39 51.03
N LEU A 1030 38.36 15.72 50.55
CA LEU A 1030 39.25 14.87 51.35
C LEU A 1030 40.10 15.64 52.37
N ALA A 1031 40.35 16.93 52.14
CA ALA A 1031 41.00 17.79 53.14
C ALA A 1031 40.03 18.17 54.27
N LEU A 1032 38.75 18.43 53.94
CA LEU A 1032 37.71 18.83 54.89
C LEU A 1032 36.98 17.64 55.57
N ALA A 1033 37.09 16.42 55.04
CA ALA A 1033 36.36 15.24 55.51
C ALA A 1033 36.65 14.84 56.97
N SER A 1034 37.82 15.21 57.51
CA SER A 1034 38.18 14.97 58.92
C SER A 1034 37.44 15.90 59.89
N ASP A 1035 36.97 17.05 59.40
CA ASP A 1035 36.21 18.05 60.15
C ASP A 1035 34.70 18.00 59.86
N ALA A 1036 34.25 16.98 59.11
CA ALA A 1036 32.85 16.77 58.77
C ALA A 1036 32.23 15.64 59.60
N ASP A 1037 31.00 15.84 60.05
CA ASP A 1037 30.17 14.81 60.69
C ASP A 1037 29.32 14.07 59.65
N VAL A 1038 29.02 14.72 58.50
CA VAL A 1038 28.31 14.16 57.35
C VAL A 1038 28.98 14.60 56.04
N LEU A 1039 29.05 13.71 55.04
CA LEU A 1039 29.42 14.03 53.66
C LEU A 1039 28.23 13.77 52.72
N LEU A 1040 27.81 14.80 51.98
CA LEU A 1040 26.92 14.69 50.83
C LEU A 1040 27.78 14.80 49.56
N ALA A 1041 27.96 13.69 48.84
CA ALA A 1041 28.85 13.62 47.68
C ALA A 1041 28.09 13.33 46.39
N ASP A 1042 28.34 14.08 45.33
CA ASP A 1042 27.91 13.70 43.99
C ASP A 1042 28.71 12.50 43.45
N TYR A 1043 28.11 11.76 42.52
CA TYR A 1043 28.72 10.62 41.86
C TYR A 1043 29.79 11.01 40.82
N HIS A 1044 29.71 12.18 40.18
CA HIS A 1044 30.62 12.66 39.14
C HIS A 1044 31.37 13.93 39.57
N LEU A 1045 32.60 13.81 40.09
CA LEU A 1045 33.34 14.96 40.66
C LEU A 1045 34.34 15.61 39.69
N GLY A 1046 34.21 15.37 38.38
CA GLY A 1046 35.15 15.84 37.35
C GLY A 1046 36.35 14.92 37.14
N GLU A 1047 37.09 15.12 36.04
CA GLU A 1047 38.36 14.44 35.64
C GLU A 1047 38.51 12.92 35.90
N GLY A 1048 37.40 12.16 35.93
CA GLY A 1048 37.41 10.72 36.21
C GLY A 1048 37.44 10.33 37.69
N GLU A 1049 37.22 11.29 38.59
CA GLU A 1049 36.99 11.06 40.01
C GLU A 1049 35.52 10.62 40.26
N ASP A 1050 35.35 9.35 40.61
CA ASP A 1050 34.07 8.72 40.99
C ASP A 1050 33.77 9.03 42.47
N GLY A 1051 32.57 9.54 42.77
CA GLY A 1051 32.12 9.81 44.14
C GLY A 1051 32.21 8.60 45.08
N LEU A 1052 32.10 7.37 44.58
CA LEU A 1052 32.35 6.14 45.35
C LEU A 1052 33.80 6.08 45.88
N ARG A 1053 34.78 6.54 45.10
CA ARG A 1053 36.19 6.60 45.55
C ARG A 1053 36.39 7.68 46.60
N LEU A 1054 35.75 8.85 46.46
CA LEU A 1054 35.76 9.88 47.50
C LEU A 1054 35.20 9.30 48.81
N ILE A 1055 34.07 8.60 48.75
CA ILE A 1055 33.43 7.99 49.93
C ILE A 1055 34.33 6.93 50.59
N ASP A 1056 34.90 6.02 49.80
CA ASP A 1056 35.79 4.96 50.30
C ASP A 1056 37.05 5.57 50.95
N GLN A 1057 37.63 6.63 50.36
CA GLN A 1057 38.81 7.32 50.89
C GLN A 1057 38.49 8.21 52.12
N ALA A 1058 37.34 8.89 52.13
CA ALA A 1058 36.90 9.71 53.25
C ALA A 1058 36.61 8.85 54.49
N ARG A 1059 35.90 7.72 54.32
CA ARG A 1059 35.67 6.75 55.40
C ARG A 1059 36.94 6.06 55.89
N ALA A 1060 37.95 5.89 55.03
CA ALA A 1060 39.26 5.39 55.47
C ALA A 1060 40.00 6.37 56.41
N ARG A 1061 39.75 7.68 56.28
CA ARG A 1061 40.31 8.72 57.18
C ARG A 1061 39.43 8.99 58.39
N HIS A 1062 38.11 8.97 58.23
CA HIS A 1062 37.13 9.19 59.28
C HIS A 1062 36.04 8.09 59.24
N PRO A 1063 36.24 6.95 59.93
CA PRO A 1063 35.32 5.80 59.85
C PRO A 1063 33.90 6.07 60.36
N ALA A 1064 33.72 7.09 61.21
CA ALA A 1064 32.42 7.51 61.75
C ALA A 1064 31.66 8.50 60.84
N LEU A 1065 32.22 8.88 59.69
CA LEU A 1065 31.61 9.80 58.73
C LEU A 1065 30.32 9.19 58.14
N ALA A 1066 29.19 9.82 58.44
CA ALA A 1066 27.93 9.52 57.75
C ALA A 1066 27.98 10.05 56.32
N VAL A 1067 27.41 9.32 55.36
CA VAL A 1067 27.56 9.63 53.93
C VAL A 1067 26.23 9.49 53.22
N GLY A 1068 25.86 10.45 52.39
CA GLY A 1068 24.81 10.34 51.39
C GLY A 1068 25.38 10.57 49.98
N MET A 1069 24.97 9.76 49.01
CA MET A 1069 25.31 10.01 47.60
C MET A 1069 24.18 10.77 46.92
N ILE A 1070 24.52 11.82 46.18
CA ILE A 1070 23.63 12.51 45.25
C ILE A 1070 24.01 12.05 43.83
N SER A 1071 23.04 11.77 42.94
CA SER A 1071 23.36 11.40 41.55
C SER A 1071 22.17 11.54 40.60
N ALA A 1072 22.44 11.92 39.35
CA ALA A 1072 21.48 11.81 38.24
C ALA A 1072 21.36 10.38 37.69
N GLU A 1073 22.29 9.48 37.99
CA GLU A 1073 22.22 8.06 37.60
C GLU A 1073 21.50 7.22 38.67
N SER A 1074 20.43 6.53 38.28
CA SER A 1074 19.66 5.65 39.17
C SER A 1074 19.66 4.18 38.72
N GLY A 1075 20.76 3.72 38.12
CA GLY A 1075 20.88 2.35 37.59
C GLY A 1075 20.97 1.27 38.70
N PRO A 1076 20.49 0.04 38.48
CA PRO A 1076 20.59 -1.04 39.45
C PRO A 1076 22.05 -1.38 39.84
N ALA A 1077 23.00 -1.18 38.92
CA ALA A 1077 24.43 -1.36 39.18
C ALA A 1077 25.00 -0.35 40.18
N LEU A 1078 24.53 0.92 40.16
CA LEU A 1078 24.93 1.92 41.16
C LEU A 1078 24.24 1.66 42.51
N ARG A 1079 22.92 1.39 42.51
CA ARG A 1079 22.17 1.03 43.73
C ARG A 1079 22.80 -0.16 44.46
N ASN A 1080 23.18 -1.23 43.75
CA ASN A 1080 23.86 -2.37 44.36
C ASN A 1080 25.23 -1.99 44.97
N ARG A 1081 26.04 -1.16 44.28
CA ARG A 1081 27.34 -0.70 44.79
C ARG A 1081 27.23 0.19 46.03
N LEU A 1082 26.14 0.97 46.15
CA LEU A 1082 25.84 1.82 47.31
C LEU A 1082 25.23 1.03 48.48
N ARG A 1083 24.32 0.07 48.20
CA ARG A 1083 23.73 -0.80 49.21
C ARG A 1083 24.79 -1.65 49.92
N MET A 1084 25.76 -2.19 49.17
CA MET A 1084 26.93 -2.88 49.76
C MET A 1084 27.78 -1.98 50.66
N ARG A 1085 27.72 -0.65 50.50
CA ARG A 1085 28.44 0.35 51.30
C ARG A 1085 27.61 0.97 52.42
N ARG A 1086 26.32 0.62 52.59
CA ARG A 1086 25.37 1.34 53.45
C ARG A 1086 25.44 2.87 53.20
N VAL A 1087 25.16 3.27 51.96
CA VAL A 1087 25.05 4.69 51.56
C VAL A 1087 23.69 4.91 50.91
N PRO A 1088 22.82 5.80 51.44
CA PRO A 1088 21.59 6.20 50.77
C PRO A 1088 21.88 6.99 49.49
N LEU A 1089 20.99 6.84 48.50
CA LEU A 1089 21.04 7.52 47.21
C LEU A 1089 19.92 8.55 47.10
N PHE A 1090 20.30 9.82 46.90
CA PHE A 1090 19.39 10.92 46.59
C PHE A 1090 19.47 11.21 45.08
N VAL A 1091 18.39 10.92 44.35
CA VAL A 1091 18.36 11.08 42.89
C VAL A 1091 18.20 12.56 42.52
N LYS A 1092 19.04 13.09 41.61
CA LYS A 1092 18.96 14.50 41.17
C LYS A 1092 17.67 14.79 40.36
N PRO A 1093 16.97 15.92 40.60
CA PRO A 1093 17.20 16.87 41.68
C PRO A 1093 16.78 16.28 43.03
N ALA A 1094 17.67 16.36 44.03
CA ALA A 1094 17.46 15.75 45.33
C ALA A 1094 16.29 16.41 46.06
N ASP A 1095 15.46 15.61 46.72
CA ASP A 1095 14.36 16.15 47.52
C ASP A 1095 14.88 16.81 48.82
N PRO A 1096 14.64 18.11 49.03
CA PRO A 1096 15.08 18.82 50.23
C PRO A 1096 14.48 18.26 51.52
N ALA A 1097 13.29 17.66 51.48
CA ALA A 1097 12.69 17.01 52.64
C ALA A 1097 13.40 15.69 53.00
N ALA A 1098 13.74 14.85 52.02
CA ALA A 1098 14.57 13.66 52.22
C ALA A 1098 15.97 13.98 52.77
N LEU A 1099 16.64 15.01 52.25
CA LEU A 1099 17.92 15.49 52.78
C LEU A 1099 17.80 15.99 54.23
N ALA A 1100 16.75 16.75 54.54
CA ALA A 1100 16.48 17.21 55.91
C ALA A 1100 16.17 16.05 56.87
N ALA A 1101 15.45 15.02 56.42
CA ALA A 1101 15.14 13.82 57.20
C ALA A 1101 16.42 13.02 57.52
N PHE A 1102 17.30 12.84 56.53
CA PHE A 1102 18.60 12.17 56.68
C PHE A 1102 19.52 12.89 57.67
N LEU A 1103 19.72 14.20 57.50
CA LEU A 1103 20.52 15.01 58.43
C LEU A 1103 19.90 15.00 59.84
N GLY A 1104 18.57 15.11 59.93
CA GLY A 1104 17.85 15.02 61.21
C GLY A 1104 18.01 13.67 61.92
N ALA A 1105 18.07 12.55 61.20
CA ALA A 1105 18.30 11.23 61.78
C ALA A 1105 19.72 11.11 62.38
N ILE A 1106 20.74 11.63 61.67
CA ILE A 1106 22.12 11.66 62.14
C ILE A 1106 22.29 12.63 63.32
N ALA A 1107 21.58 13.76 63.32
CA ALA A 1107 21.57 14.74 64.40
C ALA A 1107 20.93 14.20 65.70
N ARG A 1108 20.06 13.18 65.60
CA ARG A 1108 19.47 12.45 66.73
C ARG A 1108 20.25 11.22 67.19
N GLY A 1109 21.38 10.90 66.53
CA GLY A 1109 22.27 9.79 66.90
C GLY A 1109 21.84 8.41 66.36
N SER A 1110 20.82 8.32 65.51
CA SER A 1110 20.25 7.07 64.97
C SER A 1110 21.05 6.49 63.79
N GLY A 1111 22.38 6.66 63.79
CA GLY A 1111 23.22 6.62 62.58
C GLY A 1111 23.44 5.28 61.86
N ASP A 1112 22.88 4.17 62.35
CA ASP A 1112 23.10 2.82 61.77
C ASP A 1112 21.78 2.11 61.35
N GLN A 1113 20.65 2.83 61.35
CA GLN A 1113 19.34 2.31 60.88
C GLN A 1113 18.57 3.33 60.02
N VAL A 1114 19.09 3.58 58.82
CA VAL A 1114 18.25 3.95 57.67
C VAL A 1114 18.46 2.84 56.64
N GLU A 1115 17.59 1.81 56.68
CA GLU A 1115 17.55 0.84 55.58
C GLU A 1115 17.11 1.55 54.29
N PRO A 1116 17.81 1.35 53.17
CA PRO A 1116 17.42 1.94 51.89
C PRO A 1116 16.28 1.13 51.25
N GLU A 1117 15.24 1.83 50.79
CA GLU A 1117 14.31 1.34 49.75
C GLU A 1117 15.02 1.15 48.39
#